data_AF-A0A1J5L0P5-F1
#
_entry.id   AF-A0A1J5L0P5-F1
#
_cell.length_a   1.000
_cell.length_b   1.000
_cell.length_c   1.000
_cell.angle_alpha   90.00
_cell.angle_beta   90.00
_cell.angle_gamma   90.00
#
_symmetry.space_group_name_H-M   'P 1'
#
loop_
_entity.id
_entity.type
_entity.pdbx_description
1 polymer ?
#
loop_
_entity_poly.entity_id
_entity_poly.type
_entity_poly.pdbx_seq_one_letter_code
_entity_poly.pdbx_strand_id
1 'polypeptide(L)'
;MKIYLKYILLTSILLGSTSSFSQGQMDTLSGVFRPRIGLGVGTMQYYGEIQDYQRKFVPTVARYYGTAYVNFPMTKYFNAEFSASYGKIAANERSLERNFNFESRVRMAGVQLYYNFFPLFTNKRNLFHPYVGVGFASFEFLSKTDLLDANGNPYYYWSDGSIMSTAEDSPLASTATEMYRDYTYETDLREQNLDSLGDYREQSFAIPLSLGMEWHLSPRWDFRVSSTFYFTFTDLIDNISQAGVGPQRHGDGYKDKLWTTTVSLSYDLQFPTDKAFDPTDDSDIELYADFDQSDWDKDGIIDAHDECADTPIEALVDEKGCPLDGDGDGVPDYRDDELDTPEETWVDEFGVTMSEEDIAKHWREFNDSTGYDHDFIENKMVVEFGHKGQPKLVDPYANGKAKMSYVVIIGKEQKDVSANELHEYLGYNDFKSETRGDTVYYILGEYEKIEDAVAASKELQDRGIDVELIARDGSQKDKYIPVDKEVVDKVDQANLENGYEGPEVATETEQLFRVQLGAFKKKVDKEKLFPGIDVTEVTAKDGITRYYTGSFDNFEDAEVLRKDVKGQGYKSAFVVAYKGQKRVTLKDAGVETKDLPYNYNEDNERQTFVDPPDKDTTTTNTNTFDMSGVKFRVLMTSTTGNLSNEELDILYNIGGVKVDKAFDGTLNYYSKQFDTREEADAALEDYKTYGLENMTPIYEYKGEYLTEEEFKAKTNQ
;
A
#
# COMPACT_ATOMS: atom_id res chain seq x y z
N MET A 1 32.34 -47.15 -45.20
CA MET A 1 32.44 -45.77 -44.66
C MET A 1 31.39 -44.78 -45.23
N LYS A 2 30.19 -45.23 -45.65
CA LYS A 2 29.10 -44.36 -46.15
C LYS A 2 27.72 -44.63 -45.55
N ILE A 3 27.61 -45.60 -44.62
CA ILE A 3 26.32 -45.98 -43.99
C ILE A 3 26.25 -45.50 -42.52
N TYR A 4 27.40 -45.33 -41.84
CA TYR A 4 27.42 -44.86 -40.46
C TYR A 4 27.18 -43.34 -40.27
N LEU A 5 27.42 -42.52 -41.31
CA LEU A 5 27.27 -41.06 -41.20
C LEU A 5 25.79 -40.60 -41.29
N LYS A 6 24.90 -41.41 -41.88
CA LYS A 6 23.46 -41.11 -42.00
C LYS A 6 22.69 -41.37 -40.71
N TYR A 7 23.11 -42.36 -39.93
CA TYR A 7 22.46 -42.67 -38.65
C TYR A 7 22.94 -41.75 -37.54
N ILE A 8 24.22 -41.35 -37.53
CA ILE A 8 24.75 -40.44 -36.51
C ILE A 8 24.07 -39.06 -36.57
N LEU A 9 23.77 -38.51 -37.76
CA LEU A 9 23.10 -37.22 -37.90
C LEU A 9 21.61 -37.27 -37.49
N LEU A 10 20.94 -38.40 -37.72
CA LEU A 10 19.52 -38.58 -37.36
C LEU A 10 19.35 -38.90 -35.87
N THR A 11 20.31 -39.63 -35.26
CA THR A 11 20.33 -39.86 -33.81
C THR A 11 20.81 -38.63 -33.03
N SER A 12 21.67 -37.76 -33.58
CA SER A 12 22.05 -36.52 -32.90
C SER A 12 20.93 -35.48 -32.86
N ILE A 13 20.02 -35.50 -33.85
CA ILE A 13 18.83 -34.62 -33.86
C ILE A 13 17.72 -35.15 -32.93
N LEU A 14 17.63 -36.48 -32.73
CA LEU A 14 16.70 -37.08 -31.76
C LEU A 14 17.21 -37.12 -30.31
N LEU A 15 18.52 -37.16 -30.07
CA LEU A 15 19.11 -37.14 -28.73
C LEU A 15 19.37 -35.73 -28.19
N GLY A 16 19.44 -34.72 -29.07
CA GLY A 16 19.53 -33.31 -28.68
C GLY A 16 18.21 -32.72 -28.14
N SER A 17 17.08 -33.43 -28.28
CA SER A 17 15.77 -33.00 -27.78
C SER A 17 15.36 -33.68 -26.46
N THR A 18 16.09 -34.69 -25.97
CA THR A 18 15.75 -35.38 -24.72
C THR A 18 16.57 -34.94 -23.50
N SER A 19 17.68 -34.23 -23.68
CA SER A 19 18.50 -33.71 -22.57
C SER A 19 18.13 -32.30 -22.10
N SER A 20 17.21 -31.61 -22.79
CA SER A 20 16.72 -30.27 -22.39
C SER A 20 15.35 -30.29 -21.70
N PHE A 21 14.79 -31.48 -21.44
CA PHE A 21 13.52 -31.65 -20.73
C PHE A 21 13.68 -31.90 -19.21
N SER A 22 14.87 -31.65 -18.66
CA SER A 22 15.13 -31.76 -17.23
C SER A 22 15.50 -30.38 -16.66
N GLN A 23 14.62 -29.84 -15.82
CA GLN A 23 14.84 -28.67 -14.96
C GLN A 23 15.12 -27.31 -15.66
N GLY A 24 14.36 -27.01 -16.71
CA GLY A 24 14.04 -25.63 -17.04
C GLY A 24 12.56 -25.44 -16.78
N GLN A 25 12.20 -24.53 -15.88
CA GLN A 25 10.84 -24.01 -15.75
C GLN A 25 10.29 -23.80 -17.16
N MET A 26 9.23 -24.54 -17.51
CA MET A 26 8.61 -24.44 -18.82
C MET A 26 8.06 -23.02 -18.86
N ASP A 27 8.85 -22.12 -19.45
CA ASP A 27 8.59 -20.71 -19.66
C ASP A 27 7.50 -20.66 -20.75
N THR A 28 6.32 -21.20 -20.39
CA THR A 28 5.08 -21.05 -21.12
C THR A 28 4.92 -19.55 -21.23
N LEU A 29 5.06 -19.03 -22.45
CA LEU A 29 4.74 -17.64 -22.76
C LEU A 29 3.46 -17.31 -22.01
N SER A 30 3.58 -16.50 -20.97
CA SER A 30 2.48 -16.04 -20.16
C SER A 30 1.47 -15.38 -21.10
N GLY A 31 0.37 -16.10 -21.32
CA GLY A 31 -0.96 -15.52 -21.44
C GLY A 31 -1.35 -14.73 -22.68
N VAL A 32 -0.54 -14.57 -23.75
CA VAL A 32 -1.02 -13.83 -24.93
C VAL A 32 -1.06 -14.71 -26.17
N PHE A 33 -2.24 -15.26 -26.47
CA PHE A 33 -2.56 -15.87 -27.75
C PHE A 33 -2.52 -14.79 -28.84
N ARG A 34 -1.46 -14.81 -29.69
CA ARG A 34 -1.21 -13.82 -30.74
C ARG A 34 -1.28 -14.45 -32.14
N PRO A 35 -2.50 -14.74 -32.64
CA PRO A 35 -2.65 -15.28 -33.98
C PRO A 35 -2.30 -14.20 -35.02
N ARG A 36 -1.50 -14.56 -36.01
CA ARG A 36 -1.13 -13.67 -37.10
C ARG A 36 -1.90 -14.07 -38.36
N ILE A 37 -2.60 -13.12 -38.96
CA ILE A 37 -3.31 -13.36 -40.22
C ILE A 37 -2.47 -12.79 -41.35
N GLY A 38 -2.15 -13.63 -42.34
CA GLY A 38 -1.34 -13.26 -43.49
C GLY A 38 -2.04 -13.46 -44.82
N LEU A 39 -1.75 -12.55 -45.75
CA LEU A 39 -2.13 -12.67 -47.15
C LEU A 39 -0.86 -12.64 -47.99
N GLY A 40 -0.76 -13.58 -48.92
CA GLY A 40 0.39 -13.75 -49.79
C GLY A 40 0.00 -13.91 -51.24
N VAL A 41 0.85 -13.38 -52.11
CA VAL A 41 0.78 -13.57 -53.55
C VAL A 41 2.12 -14.08 -54.05
N GLY A 42 2.11 -14.83 -55.13
CA GLY A 42 3.32 -15.46 -55.61
C GLY A 42 3.10 -16.20 -56.91
N THR A 43 3.99 -17.14 -57.16
CA THR A 43 3.93 -18.00 -58.33
C THR A 43 3.93 -19.46 -57.93
N MET A 44 3.27 -20.28 -58.74
CA MET A 44 3.22 -21.73 -58.62
C MET A 44 3.73 -22.37 -59.91
N GLN A 45 4.53 -23.41 -59.75
CA GLN A 45 5.20 -24.12 -60.83
C GLN A 45 4.92 -25.61 -60.70
N TYR A 46 4.74 -26.26 -61.83
CA TYR A 46 4.61 -27.69 -61.95
C TYR A 46 5.97 -28.35 -62.16
N TYR A 47 6.12 -29.59 -61.71
CA TYR A 47 7.27 -30.46 -61.93
C TYR A 47 6.78 -31.90 -62.07
N GLY A 48 6.74 -32.37 -63.32
CA GLY A 48 6.35 -33.72 -63.73
C GLY A 48 6.62 -33.92 -65.22
N GLU A 49 6.03 -34.93 -65.83
CA GLU A 49 6.42 -35.53 -67.11
C GLU A 49 6.33 -34.57 -68.31
N ILE A 50 5.27 -33.76 -68.40
CA ILE A 50 5.10 -32.79 -69.49
C ILE A 50 6.16 -31.66 -69.40
N GLN A 51 6.72 -31.42 -68.22
CA GLN A 51 7.73 -30.38 -68.02
C GLN A 51 9.18 -30.92 -68.03
N ASP A 52 9.37 -32.22 -67.80
CA ASP A 52 10.70 -32.83 -67.63
C ASP A 52 11.56 -32.81 -68.91
N TYR A 53 10.95 -32.59 -70.09
CA TYR A 53 11.68 -32.32 -71.33
C TYR A 53 12.50 -31.02 -71.27
N GLN A 54 12.04 -30.03 -70.48
CA GLN A 54 12.76 -28.79 -70.20
C GLN A 54 13.45 -28.88 -68.83
N ARG A 55 14.63 -29.52 -68.78
CA ARG A 55 15.46 -29.73 -67.55
C ARG A 55 15.98 -28.47 -66.84
N LYS A 56 15.40 -27.28 -67.05
CA LYS A 56 15.84 -26.01 -66.47
C LYS A 56 14.65 -25.26 -65.88
N PHE A 57 14.89 -24.53 -64.79
CA PHE A 57 13.95 -23.55 -64.26
C PHE A 57 13.59 -22.53 -65.35
N VAL A 58 12.33 -22.51 -65.78
CA VAL A 58 11.84 -21.53 -66.76
C VAL A 58 10.81 -20.62 -66.07
N PRO A 59 11.13 -19.35 -65.79
CA PRO A 59 10.20 -18.43 -65.11
C PRO A 59 8.88 -18.20 -65.87
N THR A 60 8.84 -18.49 -67.18
CA THR A 60 7.69 -18.22 -68.05
C THR A 60 6.54 -19.21 -67.91
N VAL A 61 6.76 -20.38 -67.27
CA VAL A 61 5.69 -21.36 -66.97
C VAL A 61 5.09 -21.17 -65.58
N ALA A 62 5.67 -20.29 -64.76
CA ALA A 62 5.14 -19.97 -63.45
C ALA A 62 3.80 -19.22 -63.60
N ARG A 63 2.78 -19.67 -62.87
CA ARG A 63 1.42 -19.11 -62.89
C ARG A 63 1.10 -18.47 -61.55
N TYR A 64 0.06 -17.64 -61.50
CA TYR A 64 -0.28 -16.91 -60.29
C TYR A 64 -0.68 -17.86 -59.14
N TYR A 65 -0.32 -17.47 -57.94
CA TYR A 65 -0.66 -18.16 -56.69
C TYR A 65 -1.04 -17.14 -55.63
N GLY A 66 -2.16 -17.37 -54.96
CA GLY A 66 -2.61 -16.59 -53.82
C GLY A 66 -2.76 -17.50 -52.60
N THR A 67 -2.44 -16.97 -51.42
CA THR A 67 -2.58 -17.71 -50.17
C THR A 67 -3.06 -16.80 -49.06
N ALA A 68 -3.94 -17.32 -48.22
CA ALA A 68 -4.31 -16.75 -46.93
C ALA A 68 -3.91 -17.74 -45.84
N TYR A 69 -3.36 -17.26 -44.74
CA TYR A 69 -2.95 -18.14 -43.64
C TYR A 69 -3.19 -17.50 -42.28
N VAL A 70 -3.35 -18.37 -41.28
CA VAL A 70 -3.34 -18.01 -39.86
C VAL A 70 -2.19 -18.74 -39.20
N ASN A 71 -1.28 -17.99 -38.60
CA ASN A 71 -0.06 -18.47 -37.97
C ASN A 71 -0.15 -18.29 -36.46
N PHE A 72 -0.02 -19.37 -35.71
CA PHE A 72 -0.09 -19.45 -34.27
C PHE A 72 1.30 -19.74 -33.69
N PRO A 73 1.94 -18.77 -33.01
CA PRO A 73 3.18 -19.04 -32.29
C PRO A 73 2.88 -19.95 -31.09
N MET A 74 3.39 -21.18 -31.11
CA MET A 74 3.20 -22.15 -30.03
C MET A 74 4.30 -22.01 -28.97
N THR A 75 5.53 -21.74 -29.41
CA THR A 75 6.69 -21.50 -28.54
C THR A 75 7.60 -20.47 -29.19
N LYS A 76 8.69 -20.07 -28.52
CA LYS A 76 9.74 -19.20 -29.09
C LYS A 76 10.41 -19.80 -30.35
N TYR A 77 10.27 -21.11 -30.57
CA TYR A 77 10.90 -21.84 -31.67
C TYR A 77 9.92 -22.38 -32.70
N PHE A 78 8.66 -22.62 -32.32
CA PHE A 78 7.70 -23.36 -33.14
C PHE A 78 6.42 -22.57 -33.37
N ASN A 79 6.01 -22.50 -34.64
CA ASN A 79 4.74 -21.90 -35.05
C ASN A 79 3.89 -22.94 -35.81
N ALA A 80 2.60 -23.03 -35.51
CA ALA A 80 1.64 -23.78 -36.33
C ALA A 80 0.95 -22.84 -37.31
N GLU A 81 0.73 -23.26 -38.55
CA GLU A 81 0.03 -22.46 -39.56
C GLU A 81 -1.01 -23.25 -40.29
N PHE A 82 -2.16 -22.62 -40.49
CA PHE A 82 -3.25 -23.11 -41.31
C PHE A 82 -3.36 -22.21 -42.52
N SER A 83 -3.25 -22.78 -43.72
CA SER A 83 -3.23 -22.03 -44.98
C SER A 83 -4.32 -22.51 -45.92
N ALA A 84 -4.99 -21.58 -46.57
CA ALA A 84 -5.85 -21.82 -47.72
C ALA A 84 -5.28 -21.09 -48.93
N SER A 85 -5.15 -21.79 -50.06
CA SER A 85 -4.42 -21.28 -51.22
C SER A 85 -5.13 -21.63 -52.52
N TYR A 86 -4.94 -20.77 -53.51
CA TYR A 86 -5.51 -20.91 -54.83
C TYR A 86 -4.47 -20.51 -55.87
N GLY A 87 -4.28 -21.35 -56.87
CA GLY A 87 -3.35 -21.07 -57.95
C GLY A 87 -3.73 -21.77 -59.23
N LYS A 88 -2.97 -21.44 -60.26
CA LYS A 88 -2.94 -22.23 -61.49
C LYS A 88 -1.55 -22.81 -61.67
N ILE A 89 -1.47 -23.87 -62.45
CA ILE A 89 -0.24 -24.42 -62.99
C ILE A 89 -0.48 -24.74 -64.45
N ALA A 90 0.56 -24.67 -65.26
CA ALA A 90 0.47 -25.09 -66.65
C ALA A 90 1.82 -25.63 -67.11
N ALA A 91 1.78 -26.60 -68.00
CA ALA A 91 2.95 -27.08 -68.71
C ALA A 91 2.62 -27.26 -70.18
N ASN A 92 3.64 -27.11 -71.02
CA ASN A 92 3.51 -27.29 -72.45
C ASN A 92 4.76 -27.98 -72.98
N GLU A 93 4.51 -29.04 -73.74
CA GLU A 93 5.51 -29.81 -74.43
C GLU A 93 5.20 -29.84 -75.92
N ARG A 94 6.25 -29.61 -76.70
CA ARG A 94 6.20 -29.70 -78.15
C ARG A 94 7.43 -30.44 -78.64
N SER A 95 7.22 -31.57 -79.27
CA SER A 95 8.22 -32.39 -79.94
C SER A 95 7.61 -33.04 -81.18
N LEU A 96 8.44 -33.64 -82.03
CA LEU A 96 7.97 -34.35 -83.23
C LEU A 96 7.13 -35.60 -82.88
N GLU A 97 7.27 -36.13 -81.65
CA GLU A 97 6.61 -37.36 -81.22
C GLU A 97 5.50 -37.12 -80.18
N ARG A 98 5.56 -36.01 -79.42
CA ARG A 98 4.68 -35.69 -78.28
C ARG A 98 4.34 -34.20 -78.23
N ASN A 99 3.05 -33.88 -78.17
CA ASN A 99 2.53 -32.51 -78.22
C ASN A 99 1.49 -32.26 -77.12
N PHE A 100 1.87 -32.44 -75.86
CA PHE A 100 0.94 -32.27 -74.74
C PHE A 100 1.00 -30.87 -74.13
N ASN A 101 -0.15 -30.40 -73.67
CA ASN A 101 -0.24 -29.20 -72.85
C ASN A 101 -1.31 -29.44 -71.79
N PHE A 102 -1.20 -28.74 -70.68
CA PHE A 102 -2.31 -28.65 -69.75
C PHE A 102 -2.23 -27.37 -68.92
N GLU A 103 -3.38 -26.97 -68.41
CA GLU A 103 -3.52 -26.03 -67.33
C GLU A 103 -4.37 -26.69 -66.25
N SER A 104 -3.88 -26.65 -65.01
CA SER A 104 -4.63 -27.11 -63.85
C SER A 104 -4.91 -25.98 -62.89
N ARG A 105 -6.15 -25.93 -62.40
CA ARG A 105 -6.55 -25.04 -61.32
C ARG A 105 -6.40 -25.80 -60.02
N VAL A 106 -5.59 -25.26 -59.10
CA VAL A 106 -5.26 -25.91 -57.84
C VAL A 106 -5.82 -25.12 -56.67
N ARG A 107 -6.58 -25.82 -55.81
CA ARG A 107 -7.05 -25.31 -54.51
C ARG A 107 -6.40 -26.14 -53.42
N MET A 108 -5.80 -25.50 -52.44
CA MET A 108 -5.06 -26.17 -51.37
C MET A 108 -5.54 -25.71 -50.01
N ALA A 109 -5.61 -26.64 -49.07
CA ALA A 109 -5.73 -26.36 -47.64
C ALA A 109 -4.64 -27.15 -46.92
N GLY A 110 -3.89 -26.51 -46.05
CA GLY A 110 -2.72 -27.12 -45.43
C GLY A 110 -2.53 -26.71 -43.98
N VAL A 111 -1.86 -27.59 -43.24
CA VAL A 111 -1.37 -27.35 -41.89
C VAL A 111 0.13 -27.55 -41.89
N GLN A 112 0.89 -26.58 -41.39
CA GLN A 112 2.36 -26.61 -41.34
C GLN A 112 2.87 -26.29 -39.95
N LEU A 113 3.93 -26.97 -39.53
CA LEU A 113 4.71 -26.63 -38.35
C LEU A 113 6.03 -26.01 -38.82
N TYR A 114 6.27 -24.77 -38.40
CA TYR A 114 7.52 -24.06 -38.66
C TYR A 114 8.44 -24.11 -37.46
N TYR A 115 9.73 -24.31 -37.73
CA TYR A 115 10.82 -24.06 -36.80
C TYR A 115 11.50 -22.74 -37.16
N ASN A 116 11.48 -21.80 -36.22
CA ASN A 116 12.10 -20.50 -36.33
C ASN A 116 13.51 -20.54 -35.72
N PHE A 117 14.53 -20.20 -36.50
CA PHE A 117 15.93 -20.28 -36.07
C PHE A 117 16.40 -19.08 -35.25
N PHE A 118 15.53 -18.08 -35.04
CA PHE A 118 15.87 -16.83 -34.33
C PHE A 118 16.64 -17.04 -33.00
N PRO A 119 16.32 -18.03 -32.15
CA PRO A 119 17.02 -18.17 -30.87
C PRO A 119 18.45 -18.74 -30.96
N LEU A 120 18.93 -19.15 -32.16
CA LEU A 120 20.28 -19.71 -32.34
C LEU A 120 21.37 -18.66 -32.62
N PHE A 121 21.02 -17.45 -33.04
CA PHE A 121 22.01 -16.51 -33.62
C PHE A 121 22.36 -15.30 -32.73
N THR A 122 21.45 -14.78 -31.89
CA THR A 122 21.73 -13.67 -30.94
C THR A 122 20.61 -13.46 -29.91
N ASN A 123 20.94 -13.02 -28.70
CA ASN A 123 19.98 -12.61 -27.65
C ASN A 123 19.36 -11.21 -27.84
N LYS A 124 19.57 -10.55 -28.98
CA LYS A 124 19.02 -9.21 -29.28
C LYS A 124 17.86 -9.29 -30.26
N ARG A 125 16.92 -8.33 -30.15
CA ARG A 125 15.73 -8.20 -31.02
C ARG A 125 16.17 -7.95 -32.47
N ASN A 126 16.25 -9.01 -33.27
CA ASN A 126 16.65 -8.94 -34.67
C ASN A 126 15.40 -8.79 -35.54
N LEU A 127 15.48 -7.95 -36.56
CA LEU A 127 14.41 -7.69 -37.51
C LEU A 127 14.20 -8.86 -38.50
N PHE A 128 15.06 -9.90 -38.44
CA PHE A 128 15.23 -10.91 -39.48
C PHE A 128 15.17 -12.35 -38.94
N HIS A 129 14.19 -13.14 -39.42
CA HIS A 129 13.84 -14.45 -38.85
C HIS A 129 13.77 -15.51 -39.97
N PRO A 130 14.84 -16.30 -40.18
CA PRO A 130 14.78 -17.43 -41.08
C PRO A 130 14.01 -18.58 -40.44
N TYR A 131 13.21 -19.29 -41.23
CA TYR A 131 12.45 -20.45 -40.77
C TYR A 131 12.41 -21.57 -41.81
N VAL A 132 12.19 -22.79 -41.32
CA VAL A 132 11.86 -23.96 -42.13
C VAL A 132 10.54 -24.54 -41.65
N GLY A 133 9.77 -25.15 -42.55
CA GLY A 133 8.48 -25.73 -42.23
C GLY A 133 8.27 -27.08 -42.90
N VAL A 134 7.51 -27.92 -42.23
CA VAL A 134 7.01 -29.17 -42.79
C VAL A 134 5.54 -29.34 -42.38
N GLY A 135 4.75 -29.97 -43.22
CA GLY A 135 3.35 -30.16 -42.90
C GLY A 135 2.63 -31.15 -43.77
N PHE A 136 1.32 -30.95 -43.87
CA PHE A 136 0.41 -31.75 -44.65
C PHE A 136 -0.59 -30.83 -45.37
N ALA A 137 -0.83 -31.09 -46.65
CA ALA A 137 -1.78 -30.33 -47.46
C ALA A 137 -2.74 -31.28 -48.18
N SER A 138 -4.02 -30.96 -48.14
CA SER A 138 -5.03 -31.49 -49.07
C SER A 138 -5.15 -30.53 -50.23
N PHE A 139 -5.18 -31.04 -51.45
CA PHE A 139 -5.42 -30.21 -52.61
C PHE A 139 -6.36 -30.87 -53.62
N GLU A 140 -7.08 -30.01 -54.31
CA GLU A 140 -7.95 -30.33 -55.44
C GLU A 140 -7.31 -29.73 -56.69
N PHE A 141 -7.25 -30.51 -57.77
CA PHE A 141 -6.72 -30.09 -59.06
C PHE A 141 -7.73 -30.39 -60.17
N LEU A 142 -8.03 -29.39 -60.99
CA LEU A 142 -8.90 -29.53 -62.16
C LEU A 142 -8.06 -29.24 -63.40
N SER A 143 -7.73 -30.30 -64.14
CA SER A 143 -6.77 -30.22 -65.24
C SER A 143 -7.47 -30.28 -66.60
N LYS A 144 -7.13 -29.31 -67.44
CA LYS A 144 -7.67 -29.13 -68.78
C LYS A 144 -6.57 -29.03 -69.81
N THR A 145 -6.87 -29.37 -71.05
CA THR A 145 -5.95 -29.29 -72.19
C THR A 145 -6.57 -28.47 -73.32
N ASP A 146 -5.70 -27.86 -74.12
CA ASP A 146 -5.98 -27.06 -75.31
C ASP A 146 -5.87 -27.96 -76.55
N LEU A 147 -7.02 -28.35 -77.09
CA LEU A 147 -7.14 -29.23 -78.27
C LEU A 147 -7.91 -28.59 -79.42
N LEU A 148 -8.68 -27.53 -79.17
CA LEU A 148 -9.54 -26.87 -80.13
C LEU A 148 -9.15 -25.40 -80.28
N ASP A 149 -9.32 -24.85 -81.48
CA ASP A 149 -9.25 -23.40 -81.67
C ASP A 149 -10.49 -22.68 -81.11
N ALA A 150 -10.44 -21.35 -81.09
CA ALA A 150 -11.53 -20.48 -80.68
C ALA A 150 -12.87 -20.73 -81.41
N ASN A 151 -12.85 -21.40 -82.57
CA ASN A 151 -14.04 -21.75 -83.36
C ASN A 151 -14.48 -23.21 -83.15
N GLY A 152 -13.79 -23.98 -82.30
CA GLY A 152 -14.08 -25.39 -82.01
C GLY A 152 -13.44 -26.39 -82.98
N ASN A 153 -12.49 -25.97 -83.82
CA ASN A 153 -11.80 -26.86 -84.76
C ASN A 153 -10.60 -27.54 -84.08
N PRO A 154 -10.40 -28.85 -84.25
CA PRO A 154 -9.30 -29.57 -83.61
C PRO A 154 -7.94 -29.30 -84.26
N TYR A 155 -6.89 -29.31 -83.45
CA TYR A 155 -5.50 -29.23 -83.91
C TYR A 155 -4.98 -30.59 -84.38
N TYR A 156 -4.45 -30.64 -85.60
CA TYR A 156 -3.73 -31.81 -86.11
C TYR A 156 -2.22 -31.51 -86.20
N TYR A 157 -1.41 -32.34 -85.57
CA TYR A 157 0.05 -32.20 -85.57
C TYR A 157 0.63 -33.07 -86.69
N TRP A 158 1.31 -32.45 -87.65
CA TRP A 158 1.94 -33.14 -88.78
C TRP A 158 3.38 -33.54 -88.47
N SER A 159 3.91 -34.49 -89.25
CA SER A 159 5.27 -35.02 -89.10
C SER A 159 6.39 -34.00 -89.32
N ASP A 160 6.10 -32.88 -90.01
CA ASP A 160 7.00 -31.74 -90.19
C ASP A 160 7.01 -30.77 -88.99
N GLY A 161 6.17 -31.02 -87.98
CA GLY A 161 6.03 -30.21 -86.78
C GLY A 161 5.04 -29.04 -86.90
N SER A 162 4.41 -28.85 -88.07
CA SER A 162 3.33 -27.87 -88.25
C SER A 162 2.04 -28.30 -87.56
N ILE A 163 1.21 -27.31 -87.18
CA ILE A 163 -0.13 -27.54 -86.64
C ILE A 163 -1.11 -27.15 -87.74
N MET A 164 -1.97 -28.06 -88.16
CA MET A 164 -2.81 -27.90 -89.33
C MET A 164 -4.29 -28.12 -88.99
N SER A 165 -5.19 -27.57 -89.81
CA SER A 165 -6.64 -27.70 -89.65
C SER A 165 -7.22 -29.04 -90.08
N THR A 166 -6.40 -29.96 -90.60
CA THR A 166 -6.83 -31.28 -91.07
C THR A 166 -5.70 -32.30 -90.88
N ALA A 167 -6.06 -33.58 -90.68
CA ALA A 167 -5.10 -34.67 -90.52
C ALA A 167 -4.20 -34.86 -91.76
N GLU A 168 -2.93 -35.27 -91.53
CA GLU A 168 -1.90 -35.42 -92.56
C GLU A 168 -2.23 -36.53 -93.58
N ASP A 169 -2.95 -37.55 -93.14
CA ASP A 169 -3.40 -38.69 -93.96
C ASP A 169 -4.75 -38.44 -94.68
N SER A 170 -5.36 -37.26 -94.47
CA SER A 170 -6.63 -36.90 -95.09
C SER A 170 -6.48 -36.67 -96.60
N PRO A 171 -7.46 -37.10 -97.43
CA PRO A 171 -7.52 -36.73 -98.84
C PRO A 171 -7.56 -35.20 -99.10
N LEU A 172 -7.87 -34.40 -98.07
CA LEU A 172 -7.92 -32.94 -98.11
C LEU A 172 -6.68 -32.27 -97.49
N ALA A 173 -5.62 -33.02 -97.17
CA ALA A 173 -4.41 -32.47 -96.54
C ALA A 173 -3.79 -31.32 -97.34
N SER A 174 -3.84 -31.35 -98.68
CA SER A 174 -3.32 -30.27 -99.53
C SER A 174 -4.06 -28.93 -99.39
N THR A 175 -5.26 -28.93 -98.81
CA THR A 175 -6.06 -27.73 -98.52
C THR A 175 -6.01 -27.31 -97.05
N ALA A 176 -5.26 -28.04 -96.23
CA ALA A 176 -5.12 -27.73 -94.81
C ALA A 176 -4.43 -26.37 -94.63
N THR A 177 -4.89 -25.61 -93.64
CA THR A 177 -4.33 -24.31 -93.27
C THR A 177 -3.54 -24.46 -91.99
N GLU A 178 -2.39 -23.81 -91.92
CA GLU A 178 -1.59 -23.76 -90.69
C GLU A 178 -2.37 -23.02 -89.58
N MET A 179 -2.33 -23.59 -88.38
CA MET A 179 -3.04 -23.13 -87.19
C MET A 179 -2.05 -22.86 -86.06
N TYR A 180 -2.50 -22.08 -85.08
CA TYR A 180 -1.76 -21.80 -83.87
C TYR A 180 -2.67 -22.09 -82.67
N ARG A 181 -2.09 -22.66 -81.61
CA ARG A 181 -2.77 -22.84 -80.32
C ARG A 181 -3.18 -21.48 -79.76
N ASP A 182 -4.42 -21.37 -79.32
CA ASP A 182 -4.92 -20.15 -78.70
C ASP A 182 -4.73 -20.14 -77.17
N TYR A 183 -4.28 -21.26 -76.58
CA TYR A 183 -4.02 -21.45 -75.16
C TYR A 183 -5.26 -21.23 -74.27
N THR A 184 -6.44 -21.41 -74.85
CA THR A 184 -7.66 -21.67 -74.11
C THR A 184 -7.67 -23.14 -73.75
N TYR A 185 -7.90 -23.47 -72.48
CA TYR A 185 -7.91 -24.86 -72.02
C TYR A 185 -9.35 -25.28 -71.77
N GLU A 186 -10.07 -25.63 -72.84
CA GLU A 186 -11.50 -25.94 -72.83
C GLU A 186 -11.79 -27.39 -72.42
N THR A 187 -10.94 -28.33 -72.82
CA THR A 187 -11.23 -29.77 -72.72
C THR A 187 -10.76 -30.34 -71.39
N ASP A 188 -11.66 -30.95 -70.61
CA ASP A 188 -11.29 -31.67 -69.37
C ASP A 188 -10.51 -32.95 -69.72
N LEU A 189 -9.35 -33.15 -69.08
CA LEU A 189 -8.49 -34.30 -69.34
C LEU A 189 -9.13 -35.63 -68.93
N ARG A 190 -10.04 -35.63 -67.95
CA ARG A 190 -10.74 -36.83 -67.48
C ARG A 190 -11.80 -37.30 -68.48
N GLU A 191 -12.51 -36.37 -69.09
CA GLU A 191 -13.57 -36.66 -70.06
C GLU A 191 -13.02 -37.37 -71.31
N GLN A 192 -11.76 -37.14 -71.66
CA GLN A 192 -11.14 -37.79 -72.82
C GLN A 192 -10.91 -39.28 -72.62
N ASN A 193 -10.78 -39.74 -71.37
CA ASN A 193 -10.60 -41.16 -71.01
C ASN A 193 -9.54 -41.91 -71.85
N LEU A 194 -8.45 -41.23 -72.23
CA LEU A 194 -7.47 -41.73 -73.21
C LEU A 194 -6.79 -43.04 -72.80
N ASP A 195 -6.62 -43.26 -71.49
CA ASP A 195 -5.92 -44.42 -70.92
C ASP A 195 -6.84 -45.34 -70.09
N SER A 196 -8.15 -45.29 -70.32
CA SER A 196 -9.15 -45.99 -69.50
C SER A 196 -9.11 -45.64 -68.00
N LEU A 197 -8.53 -44.48 -67.66
CA LEU A 197 -8.44 -43.95 -66.29
C LEU A 197 -9.80 -43.47 -65.77
N GLY A 198 -10.73 -43.15 -66.68
CA GLY A 198 -12.06 -42.62 -66.35
C GLY A 198 -12.01 -41.27 -65.65
N ASP A 199 -13.08 -40.98 -64.90
CA ASP A 199 -13.17 -39.80 -64.03
C ASP A 199 -12.38 -40.04 -62.73
N TYR A 200 -11.05 -39.94 -62.84
CA TYR A 200 -10.16 -40.14 -61.71
C TYR A 200 -10.28 -39.00 -60.69
N ARG A 201 -9.94 -39.30 -59.43
CA ARG A 201 -10.15 -38.38 -58.31
C ARG A 201 -9.26 -37.13 -58.41
N GLU A 202 -9.88 -35.96 -58.40
CA GLU A 202 -9.23 -34.63 -58.42
C GLU A 202 -8.64 -34.20 -57.07
N GLN A 203 -8.95 -34.92 -55.99
CA GLN A 203 -8.41 -34.65 -54.66
C GLN A 203 -7.23 -35.57 -54.35
N SER A 204 -6.14 -34.95 -53.90
CA SER A 204 -4.95 -35.65 -53.41
C SER A 204 -4.34 -34.94 -52.20
N PHE A 205 -3.27 -35.52 -51.68
CA PHE A 205 -2.51 -35.00 -50.56
C PHE A 205 -1.07 -34.68 -50.98
N ALA A 206 -0.44 -33.77 -50.25
CA ALA A 206 0.94 -33.40 -50.43
C ALA A 206 1.63 -33.14 -49.09
N ILE A 207 2.94 -33.34 -49.08
CA ILE A 207 3.82 -32.92 -47.98
C ILE A 207 4.51 -31.61 -48.42
N PRO A 208 4.09 -30.45 -47.87
CA PRO A 208 4.84 -29.20 -48.04
C PRO A 208 6.13 -29.22 -47.23
N LEU A 209 7.22 -28.81 -47.88
CA LEU A 209 8.49 -28.45 -47.28
C LEU A 209 8.78 -26.98 -47.60
N SER A 210 8.76 -26.14 -46.57
CA SER A 210 8.86 -24.69 -46.69
C SER A 210 10.21 -24.19 -46.18
N LEU A 211 10.77 -23.22 -46.90
CA LEU A 211 11.90 -22.41 -46.49
C LEU A 211 11.50 -20.95 -46.65
N GLY A 212 11.69 -20.14 -45.61
CA GLY A 212 11.35 -18.73 -45.71
C GLY A 212 12.16 -17.83 -44.81
N MET A 213 11.96 -16.54 -45.06
CA MET A 213 12.53 -15.44 -44.31
C MET A 213 11.40 -14.50 -43.94
N GLU A 214 11.39 -14.07 -42.69
CA GLU A 214 10.41 -13.14 -42.14
C GLU A 214 11.12 -11.89 -41.61
N TRP A 215 10.53 -10.75 -41.88
CA TRP A 215 10.98 -9.43 -41.48
C TRP A 215 9.91 -8.75 -40.65
N HIS A 216 10.23 -8.40 -39.41
CA HIS A 216 9.35 -7.62 -38.55
C HIS A 216 9.46 -6.14 -38.93
N LEU A 217 8.51 -5.62 -39.71
CA LEU A 217 8.54 -4.22 -40.17
C LEU A 217 8.07 -3.24 -39.08
N SER A 218 7.11 -3.67 -38.27
CA SER A 218 6.59 -2.93 -37.12
C SER A 218 6.11 -3.91 -36.05
N PRO A 219 5.72 -3.47 -34.84
CA PRO A 219 5.24 -4.37 -33.79
C PRO A 219 4.05 -5.26 -34.18
N ARG A 220 3.30 -4.91 -35.24
CA ARG A 220 2.13 -5.65 -35.71
C ARG A 220 2.19 -6.08 -37.17
N TRP A 221 3.23 -5.70 -37.92
CA TRP A 221 3.32 -6.00 -39.36
C TRP A 221 4.59 -6.77 -39.66
N ASP A 222 4.40 -7.93 -40.26
CA ASP A 222 5.48 -8.82 -40.68
C ASP A 222 5.44 -9.00 -42.20
N PHE A 223 6.59 -8.81 -42.83
CA PHE A 223 6.79 -9.11 -44.24
C PHE A 223 7.51 -10.44 -44.37
N ARG A 224 7.03 -11.34 -45.23
CA ARG A 224 7.56 -12.69 -45.34
C ARG A 224 7.74 -13.08 -46.80
N VAL A 225 8.90 -13.67 -47.10
CA VAL A 225 9.18 -14.35 -48.37
C VAL A 225 9.31 -15.84 -48.09
N SER A 226 8.56 -16.67 -48.81
CA SER A 226 8.53 -18.12 -48.61
C SER A 226 8.69 -18.87 -49.92
N SER A 227 9.34 -20.03 -49.85
CA SER A 227 9.49 -20.97 -50.94
C SER A 227 9.09 -22.36 -50.44
N THR A 228 8.05 -22.95 -51.02
CA THR A 228 7.47 -24.22 -50.56
C THR A 228 7.44 -25.24 -51.68
N PHE A 229 8.10 -26.37 -51.45
CA PHE A 229 8.04 -27.54 -52.32
C PHE A 229 6.96 -28.51 -51.81
N TYR A 230 5.99 -28.82 -52.64
CA TYR A 230 4.94 -29.80 -52.37
C TYR A 230 5.29 -31.11 -53.05
N PHE A 231 5.56 -32.14 -52.24
CA PHE A 231 5.66 -33.51 -52.71
C PHE A 231 4.26 -34.11 -52.73
N THR A 232 3.64 -34.22 -53.90
CA THR A 232 2.27 -34.73 -54.01
C THR A 232 2.26 -36.26 -54.00
N PHE A 233 1.10 -36.84 -53.71
CA PHE A 233 0.87 -38.29 -53.73
C PHE A 233 0.17 -38.76 -55.02
N THR A 234 0.09 -37.89 -56.03
CA THR A 234 -0.57 -38.18 -57.30
C THR A 234 0.40 -38.00 -58.46
N ASP A 235 0.08 -38.69 -59.54
CA ASP A 235 0.81 -38.77 -60.81
C ASP A 235 -0.22 -38.60 -61.94
N LEU A 236 -1.11 -37.63 -61.74
CA LEU A 236 -2.34 -37.48 -62.54
C LEU A 236 -2.72 -36.01 -62.70
N ILE A 237 -1.90 -35.08 -62.17
CA ILE A 237 -2.16 -33.65 -62.32
C ILE A 237 -2.13 -33.28 -63.80
N ASP A 238 -1.29 -33.92 -64.60
CA ASP A 238 -1.18 -33.69 -66.04
C ASP A 238 -1.83 -34.80 -66.89
N ASN A 239 -2.47 -35.79 -66.24
CA ASN A 239 -3.07 -36.97 -66.86
C ASN A 239 -2.09 -37.84 -67.66
N ILE A 240 -0.83 -37.91 -67.22
CA ILE A 240 0.17 -38.88 -67.67
C ILE A 240 0.53 -39.77 -66.48
N SER A 241 0.51 -41.09 -66.68
CA SER A 241 0.83 -42.04 -65.61
C SER A 241 1.31 -43.37 -66.17
N GLN A 242 1.73 -44.30 -65.32
CA GLN A 242 2.12 -45.66 -65.73
C GLN A 242 0.99 -46.45 -66.43
N ALA A 243 -0.27 -46.06 -66.25
CA ALA A 243 -1.41 -46.67 -66.96
C ALA A 243 -1.51 -46.22 -68.43
N GLY A 244 -0.69 -45.24 -68.84
CA GLY A 244 -0.68 -44.68 -70.19
C GLY A 244 -0.49 -45.73 -71.28
N VAL A 245 -1.32 -45.65 -72.33
CA VAL A 245 -1.28 -46.59 -73.46
C VAL A 245 -0.35 -46.04 -74.55
N GLY A 246 0.69 -46.81 -74.88
CA GLY A 246 1.66 -46.48 -75.94
C GLY A 246 2.88 -45.70 -75.45
N PRO A 247 3.93 -45.56 -76.30
CA PRO A 247 5.22 -45.00 -75.90
C PRO A 247 5.18 -43.51 -75.54
N GLN A 248 4.17 -42.78 -76.01
CA GLN A 248 4.06 -41.32 -75.83
C GLN A 248 3.36 -40.93 -74.53
N ARG A 249 2.44 -41.77 -74.02
CA ARG A 249 1.60 -41.51 -72.84
C ARG A 249 2.02 -42.29 -71.59
N HIS A 250 2.92 -43.25 -71.73
CA HIS A 250 3.42 -44.01 -70.58
C HIS A 250 4.28 -43.12 -69.68
N GLY A 251 3.77 -42.81 -68.47
CA GLY A 251 4.46 -42.06 -67.44
C GLY A 251 5.53 -42.88 -66.73
N ASP A 252 6.43 -42.20 -66.01
CA ASP A 252 7.54 -42.87 -65.32
C ASP A 252 7.13 -43.39 -63.91
N GLY A 253 5.99 -42.92 -63.41
CA GLY A 253 5.37 -43.32 -62.14
C GLY A 253 5.89 -42.56 -60.93
N TYR A 254 6.80 -41.61 -61.11
CA TYR A 254 7.10 -40.62 -60.09
C TYR A 254 5.86 -39.76 -59.83
N LYS A 255 5.80 -39.13 -58.66
CA LYS A 255 4.66 -38.27 -58.31
C LYS A 255 4.95 -36.85 -58.73
N ASP A 256 3.90 -36.18 -59.18
CA ASP A 256 3.89 -34.78 -59.52
C ASP A 256 4.37 -33.95 -58.32
N LYS A 257 5.11 -32.89 -58.60
CA LYS A 257 5.58 -31.94 -57.59
C LYS A 257 5.14 -30.55 -57.96
N LEU A 258 4.88 -29.76 -56.94
CA LEU A 258 4.52 -28.35 -57.10
C LEU A 258 5.53 -27.52 -56.33
N TRP A 259 5.91 -26.38 -56.88
CA TRP A 259 6.79 -25.44 -56.21
C TRP A 259 6.17 -24.05 -56.21
N THR A 260 6.07 -23.45 -55.03
CA THR A 260 5.56 -22.10 -54.88
C THR A 260 6.64 -21.18 -54.33
N THR A 261 6.68 -19.95 -54.83
CA THR A 261 7.42 -18.85 -54.20
C THR A 261 6.46 -17.70 -53.95
N THR A 262 6.37 -17.25 -52.70
CA THR A 262 5.37 -16.28 -52.25
C THR A 262 6.02 -15.13 -51.49
N VAL A 263 5.40 -13.96 -51.63
CA VAL A 263 5.63 -12.79 -50.80
C VAL A 263 4.32 -12.51 -50.08
N SER A 264 4.38 -12.31 -48.77
CA SER A 264 3.20 -12.11 -47.94
C SER A 264 3.40 -11.03 -46.90
N LEU A 265 2.29 -10.42 -46.51
CA LEU A 265 2.21 -9.47 -45.41
C LEU A 265 1.26 -10.06 -44.37
N SER A 266 1.68 -10.10 -43.12
CA SER A 266 0.87 -10.58 -42.01
C SER A 266 0.72 -9.53 -40.92
N TYR A 267 -0.46 -9.52 -40.32
CA TYR A 267 -0.84 -8.66 -39.22
C TYR A 267 -1.01 -9.46 -37.93
N ASP A 268 -0.38 -9.01 -36.85
CA ASP A 268 -0.51 -9.60 -35.52
C ASP A 268 -1.80 -9.14 -34.84
N LEU A 269 -2.73 -10.07 -34.61
CA LEU A 269 -3.95 -9.83 -33.85
C LEU A 269 -3.62 -9.94 -32.36
N GLN A 270 -3.13 -8.84 -31.80
CA GLN A 270 -3.07 -8.68 -30.36
C GLN A 270 -4.48 -8.40 -29.84
N PHE A 271 -5.10 -9.40 -29.23
CA PHE A 271 -6.26 -9.15 -28.39
C PHE A 271 -5.77 -8.49 -27.10
N PRO A 272 -6.45 -7.44 -26.60
CA PRO A 272 -6.19 -6.95 -25.26
C PRO A 272 -6.49 -8.11 -24.31
N THR A 273 -5.43 -8.68 -23.76
CA THR A 273 -5.52 -9.46 -22.53
C THR A 273 -5.66 -8.45 -21.42
N ASP A 274 -6.66 -8.60 -20.57
CA ASP A 274 -6.65 -7.95 -19.25
C ASP A 274 -5.23 -8.15 -18.70
N LYS A 275 -4.56 -7.05 -18.37
CA LYS A 275 -3.17 -7.11 -17.93
C LYS A 275 -3.09 -8.16 -16.83
N ALA A 276 -2.12 -9.08 -16.93
CA ALA A 276 -1.79 -9.90 -15.78
C ALA A 276 -1.44 -8.94 -14.64
N PHE A 277 -2.06 -9.14 -13.48
CA PHE A 277 -1.80 -8.39 -12.25
C PHE A 277 -0.30 -8.12 -12.11
N ASP A 278 0.07 -6.86 -12.23
CA ASP A 278 1.42 -6.38 -12.01
C ASP A 278 1.41 -5.69 -10.64
N PRO A 279 1.96 -6.32 -9.59
CA PRO A 279 2.00 -5.72 -8.25
C PRO A 279 2.90 -4.47 -8.17
N THR A 280 3.47 -4.01 -9.29
CA THR A 280 4.30 -2.80 -9.39
C THR A 280 3.70 -1.72 -10.31
N ASP A 281 2.49 -1.94 -10.84
CA ASP A 281 1.77 -0.93 -11.63
C ASP A 281 0.82 -0.17 -10.69
N ASP A 282 1.29 0.96 -10.16
CA ASP A 282 0.57 1.82 -9.19
C ASP A 282 -0.82 2.29 -9.68
N SER A 283 -1.10 2.16 -10.98
CA SER A 283 -2.39 2.55 -11.56
C SER A 283 -3.56 1.65 -11.17
N ASP A 284 -3.30 0.46 -10.62
CA ASP A 284 -4.34 -0.43 -10.08
C ASP A 284 -4.59 -0.23 -8.57
N ILE A 285 -3.71 0.50 -7.85
CA ILE A 285 -3.83 0.73 -6.38
C ILE A 285 -5.13 1.46 -6.03
N GLU A 286 -5.51 2.48 -6.83
CA GLU A 286 -6.76 3.21 -6.64
C GLU A 286 -7.99 2.29 -6.73
N LEU A 287 -7.95 1.24 -7.55
CA LEU A 287 -9.06 0.30 -7.67
C LEU A 287 -9.12 -0.67 -6.48
N TYR A 288 -8.01 -0.97 -5.81
CA TYR A 288 -7.97 -1.84 -4.62
C TYR A 288 -8.31 -1.08 -3.33
N ALA A 289 -7.86 0.18 -3.20
CA ALA A 289 -8.19 1.07 -2.08
C ALA A 289 -9.71 1.25 -1.88
N ASP A 290 -10.49 1.19 -2.95
CA ASP A 290 -11.96 1.24 -2.91
C ASP A 290 -12.60 -0.04 -2.30
N PHE A 291 -11.93 -1.20 -2.36
CA PHE A 291 -12.45 -2.48 -1.87
C PHE A 291 -11.90 -2.88 -0.50
N ASP A 292 -10.67 -2.49 -0.17
CA ASP A 292 -10.01 -2.83 1.08
C ASP A 292 -9.57 -1.55 1.81
N GLN A 293 -10.38 -1.14 2.78
CA GLN A 293 -10.14 0.02 3.65
C GLN A 293 -9.48 -0.41 4.97
N SER A 294 -8.76 -1.53 4.97
CA SER A 294 -7.99 -1.98 6.11
C SER A 294 -6.83 -1.02 6.37
N ASP A 295 -6.63 -0.70 7.64
CA ASP A 295 -5.50 0.03 8.20
C ASP A 295 -4.98 -0.85 9.35
N TRP A 296 -3.87 -1.55 9.11
CA TRP A 296 -3.39 -2.61 9.99
C TRP A 296 -2.63 -2.08 11.20
N ASP A 297 -1.80 -1.04 11.02
CA ASP A 297 -1.03 -0.41 12.10
C ASP A 297 -1.75 0.78 12.75
N LYS A 298 -2.88 1.20 12.18
CA LYS A 298 -3.82 2.19 12.73
C LYS A 298 -3.24 3.58 12.79
N ASP A 299 -2.37 3.90 11.86
CA ASP A 299 -1.77 5.21 11.76
C ASP A 299 -2.68 6.23 11.04
N GLY A 300 -3.84 5.80 10.54
CA GLY A 300 -4.83 6.63 9.85
C GLY A 300 -4.72 6.59 8.32
N ILE A 301 -3.74 5.90 7.77
CA ILE A 301 -3.56 5.67 6.33
C ILE A 301 -3.86 4.20 6.03
N ILE A 302 -4.73 3.95 5.06
CA ILE A 302 -5.07 2.57 4.69
C ILE A 302 -3.85 1.84 4.13
N ASP A 303 -3.76 0.53 4.35
CA ASP A 303 -2.65 -0.34 3.94
C ASP A 303 -2.31 -0.22 2.44
N ALA A 304 -3.30 0.16 1.61
CA ALA A 304 -3.13 0.36 0.17
C ALA A 304 -2.40 1.66 -0.20
N HIS A 305 -2.41 2.67 0.66
CA HIS A 305 -1.77 3.97 0.49
C HIS A 305 -0.57 4.18 1.43
N ASP A 306 -0.40 3.30 2.41
CA ASP A 306 0.70 3.35 3.36
C ASP A 306 2.01 2.81 2.76
N GLU A 307 3.02 3.69 2.64
CA GLU A 307 4.39 3.36 2.23
C GLU A 307 5.25 2.88 3.42
N CYS A 308 4.78 3.08 4.64
CA CYS A 308 5.49 3.04 5.90
C CYS A 308 4.82 2.10 6.91
N ALA A 309 4.62 0.84 6.51
CA ALA A 309 4.02 -0.19 7.36
C ALA A 309 4.70 -0.37 8.72
N ASP A 310 3.90 -0.71 9.74
CA ASP A 310 4.25 -0.82 11.17
C ASP A 310 4.43 0.55 11.87
N THR A 311 3.78 1.62 11.41
CA THR A 311 3.88 2.92 12.08
C THR A 311 3.10 2.94 13.41
N PRO A 312 3.71 3.35 14.54
CA PRO A 312 3.02 3.41 15.82
C PRO A 312 1.85 4.40 15.80
N ILE A 313 0.74 4.05 16.48
CA ILE A 313 -0.45 4.90 16.57
C ILE A 313 -0.18 6.29 17.19
N GLU A 314 0.83 6.39 18.04
CA GLU A 314 1.34 7.62 18.66
C GLU A 314 2.12 8.54 17.71
N ALA A 315 2.49 8.07 16.53
CA ALA A 315 3.13 8.88 15.50
C ALA A 315 2.06 9.60 14.67
N LEU A 316 2.22 10.91 14.48
CA LEU A 316 1.55 11.61 13.40
C LEU A 316 2.26 11.24 12.10
N VAL A 317 1.47 11.01 11.04
CA VAL A 317 1.97 10.54 9.76
C VAL A 317 1.62 11.52 8.64
N ASP A 318 2.44 11.50 7.59
CA ASP A 318 2.18 12.24 6.36
C ASP A 318 1.16 11.51 5.46
N GLU A 319 0.93 12.04 4.26
CA GLU A 319 0.01 11.45 3.26
C GLU A 319 0.41 10.03 2.82
N LYS A 320 1.60 9.55 3.19
CA LYS A 320 2.16 8.24 2.83
C LYS A 320 2.23 7.28 4.01
N GLY A 321 1.72 7.64 5.20
CA GLY A 321 1.82 6.79 6.41
C GLY A 321 3.18 6.86 7.10
N CYS A 322 4.07 7.78 6.69
CA CYS A 322 5.40 7.90 7.28
C CYS A 322 5.39 8.89 8.47
N PRO A 323 6.06 8.58 9.59
CA PRO A 323 6.13 9.47 10.74
C PRO A 323 6.67 10.87 10.39
N LEU A 324 6.02 11.91 10.89
CA LEU A 324 6.46 13.29 10.74
C LEU A 324 7.75 13.55 11.54
N ASP A 325 8.64 14.32 10.91
CA ASP A 325 9.89 14.85 11.45
C ASP A 325 9.91 16.34 11.08
N GLY A 326 9.48 17.17 12.03
CA GLY A 326 9.13 18.57 11.83
C GLY A 326 10.35 19.49 11.65
N ASP A 327 11.47 19.18 12.30
CA ASP A 327 12.71 19.93 12.23
C ASP A 327 13.77 19.29 11.30
N GLY A 328 13.53 18.05 10.87
CA GLY A 328 14.35 17.34 9.89
C GLY A 328 15.67 16.83 10.46
N ASP A 329 15.78 16.66 11.77
CA ASP A 329 16.98 16.16 12.45
C ASP A 329 17.19 14.63 12.27
N GLY A 330 16.16 13.93 11.79
CA GLY A 330 16.14 12.49 11.52
C GLY A 330 15.49 11.64 12.62
N VAL A 331 15.00 12.25 13.70
CA VAL A 331 14.23 11.63 14.79
C VAL A 331 12.76 12.06 14.65
N PRO A 332 11.81 11.13 14.50
CA PRO A 332 10.40 11.51 14.37
C PRO A 332 9.87 12.24 15.61
N ASP A 333 8.97 13.21 15.40
CA ASP A 333 8.43 14.11 16.44
C ASP A 333 7.91 13.37 17.70
N TYR A 334 7.27 12.21 17.51
CA TYR A 334 6.72 11.43 18.63
C TYR A 334 7.80 10.86 19.56
N ARG A 335 9.03 10.70 19.05
CA ARG A 335 10.21 10.20 19.76
C ARG A 335 11.22 11.29 20.09
N ASP A 336 11.08 12.44 19.48
CA ASP A 336 11.95 13.58 19.68
C ASP A 336 11.62 14.29 21.01
N ASP A 337 12.64 14.43 21.84
CA ASP A 337 12.58 15.13 23.12
C ASP A 337 12.78 16.66 22.98
N GLU A 338 13.27 17.11 21.82
CA GLU A 338 13.52 18.49 21.41
C GLU A 338 12.92 18.82 20.03
N LEU A 339 11.58 18.90 19.96
CA LEU A 339 10.76 19.21 18.76
C LEU A 339 11.16 20.39 17.84
N ASP A 340 12.14 21.21 18.22
CA ASP A 340 12.63 22.35 17.42
C ASP A 340 14.15 22.46 17.58
N THR A 341 14.85 21.44 17.07
CA THR A 341 16.31 21.39 17.07
C THR A 341 16.88 22.42 16.08
N PRO A 342 17.91 23.19 16.48
CA PRO A 342 18.57 24.12 15.56
C PRO A 342 19.21 23.41 14.35
N GLU A 343 18.94 23.92 13.15
CA GLU A 343 19.55 23.42 11.91
C GLU A 343 21.09 23.26 12.02
N GLU A 344 21.63 22.19 11.43
CA GLU A 344 23.05 21.83 11.41
C GLU A 344 23.69 21.45 12.76
N THR A 345 22.89 21.18 13.80
CA THR A 345 23.39 20.60 15.05
C THR A 345 23.39 19.07 15.01
N TRP A 346 24.22 18.46 15.85
CA TRP A 346 24.25 17.01 16.00
C TRP A 346 23.32 16.63 17.13
N VAL A 347 22.38 15.72 16.87
CA VAL A 347 21.45 15.20 17.86
C VAL A 347 21.83 13.79 18.30
N ASP A 348 21.37 13.41 19.49
CA ASP A 348 21.45 12.04 19.97
C ASP A 348 20.28 11.18 19.47
N GLU A 349 20.15 9.95 20.00
CA GLU A 349 19.08 9.01 19.62
C GLU A 349 17.66 9.43 20.04
N PHE A 350 17.53 10.54 20.76
CA PHE A 350 16.28 11.11 21.26
C PHE A 350 16.00 12.50 20.68
N GLY A 351 16.73 12.93 19.64
CA GLY A 351 16.58 14.25 19.01
C GLY A 351 17.15 15.40 19.84
N VAL A 352 17.88 15.12 20.93
CA VAL A 352 18.41 16.17 21.80
C VAL A 352 19.74 16.70 21.27
N THR A 353 19.88 18.02 21.18
CA THR A 353 21.11 18.70 20.76
C THR A 353 22.32 18.28 21.62
N MET A 354 23.36 17.74 20.98
CA MET A 354 24.58 17.31 21.64
C MET A 354 25.51 18.48 21.97
N SER A 355 26.04 18.53 23.20
CA SER A 355 27.07 19.51 23.56
C SER A 355 28.46 19.12 23.03
N GLU A 356 29.39 20.08 22.97
CA GLU A 356 30.80 19.80 22.63
C GLU A 356 31.42 18.74 23.57
N GLU A 357 30.97 18.68 24.83
CA GLU A 357 31.43 17.70 25.81
C GLU A 357 30.89 16.29 25.50
N ASP A 358 29.65 16.18 25.05
CA ASP A 358 28.99 14.93 24.65
C ASP A 358 29.60 14.36 23.37
N ILE A 359 29.85 15.24 22.38
CA ILE A 359 30.57 14.88 21.15
C ILE A 359 31.98 14.41 21.48
N ALA A 360 32.70 15.11 22.37
CA ALA A 360 34.03 14.71 22.80
C ALA A 360 34.04 13.41 23.62
N LYS A 361 32.95 13.11 24.34
CA LYS A 361 32.77 11.85 25.07
C LYS A 361 32.55 10.69 24.10
N HIS A 362 31.64 10.83 23.14
CA HIS A 362 31.43 9.86 22.06
C HIS A 362 32.72 9.59 21.28
N TRP A 363 33.47 10.65 20.94
CA TRP A 363 34.77 10.52 20.28
C TRP A 363 35.82 9.76 21.11
N ARG A 364 35.79 9.91 22.44
CA ARG A 364 36.67 9.17 23.35
C ARG A 364 36.26 7.72 23.50
N GLU A 365 34.96 7.43 23.55
CA GLU A 365 34.41 6.06 23.61
C GLU A 365 34.72 5.30 22.30
N PHE A 366 34.57 5.96 21.14
CA PHE A 366 34.97 5.43 19.84
C PHE A 366 36.48 5.12 19.76
N ASN A 367 37.34 5.92 20.41
CA ASN A 367 38.80 5.75 20.40
C ASN A 367 39.34 4.90 21.57
N ASP A 368 38.50 4.43 22.50
CA ASP A 368 38.98 3.57 23.58
C ASP A 368 39.40 2.20 23.03
N SER A 369 40.54 1.71 23.50
CA SER A 369 41.36 0.65 22.88
C SER A 369 40.79 -0.77 22.99
N THR A 370 39.47 -0.92 23.11
CA THR A 370 38.78 -2.22 23.20
C THR A 370 38.34 -2.76 21.84
N GLY A 371 38.39 -1.96 20.77
CA GLY A 371 38.18 -2.44 19.40
C GLY A 371 36.73 -2.84 19.08
N TYR A 372 35.75 -2.27 19.79
CA TYR A 372 34.40 -2.20 19.27
C TYR A 372 34.31 -0.98 18.36
N ASP A 373 34.16 -1.22 17.05
CA ASP A 373 33.65 -0.20 16.14
C ASP A 373 32.27 0.19 16.68
N HIS A 374 32.16 1.36 17.33
CA HIS A 374 30.88 2.03 17.42
C HIS A 374 30.62 2.59 16.03
N ASP A 375 29.83 1.87 15.23
CA ASP A 375 29.30 2.44 14.01
C ASP A 375 28.61 3.75 14.40
N PHE A 376 29.08 4.86 13.85
CA PHE A 376 28.25 6.05 13.71
C PHE A 376 27.18 5.67 12.69
N ILE A 377 26.17 4.95 13.16
CA ILE A 377 24.97 4.70 12.39
C ILE A 377 24.24 6.05 12.40
N GLU A 378 24.11 6.64 11.22
CA GLU A 378 23.14 7.69 10.99
C GLU A 378 21.78 7.01 11.22
N ASN A 379 21.28 7.08 12.46
CA ASN A 379 20.07 6.40 12.91
C ASN A 379 18.86 7.17 12.37
N LYS A 380 18.67 7.10 11.06
CA LYS A 380 17.45 7.58 10.41
C LYS A 380 16.46 6.44 10.39
N MET A 381 15.18 6.77 10.53
CA MET A 381 14.13 5.85 10.14
C MET A 381 14.31 5.59 8.64
N VAL A 382 14.70 4.35 8.29
CA VAL A 382 14.89 3.96 6.89
C VAL A 382 13.79 2.99 6.51
N VAL A 383 13.10 3.29 5.41
CA VAL A 383 12.22 2.32 4.76
C VAL A 383 13.09 1.32 4.02
N GLU A 384 13.24 0.11 4.57
CA GLU A 384 13.97 -0.96 3.88
C GLU A 384 13.02 -1.78 3.00
N PHE A 385 13.35 -1.88 1.71
CA PHE A 385 12.67 -2.79 0.79
C PHE A 385 13.30 -4.17 0.88
N GLY A 386 12.67 -5.08 1.64
CA GLY A 386 13.14 -6.47 1.73
C GLY A 386 13.09 -7.19 0.37
N HIS A 387 13.79 -8.33 0.24
CA HIS A 387 13.79 -9.20 -0.95
C HIS A 387 12.40 -9.73 -1.39
N LYS A 388 11.32 -9.35 -0.70
CA LYS A 388 9.92 -9.67 -1.01
C LYS A 388 9.03 -8.45 -1.29
N GLY A 389 9.60 -7.25 -1.45
CA GLY A 389 8.87 -6.09 -1.98
C GLY A 389 7.87 -5.43 -1.03
N GLN A 390 7.87 -5.76 0.26
CA GLN A 390 7.15 -4.96 1.26
C GLN A 390 8.14 -3.95 1.87
N PRO A 391 7.85 -2.64 1.82
CA PRO A 391 8.57 -1.66 2.60
C PRO A 391 8.36 -1.99 4.08
N LYS A 392 9.43 -1.92 4.87
CA LYS A 392 9.34 -2.01 6.32
C LYS A 392 10.01 -0.80 6.92
N LEU A 393 9.32 -0.13 7.84
CA LEU A 393 9.95 0.86 8.69
C LEU A 393 10.98 0.16 9.58
N VAL A 394 12.26 0.40 9.32
CA VAL A 394 13.32 -0.09 10.20
C VAL A 394 13.61 1.02 11.20
N ASP A 395 13.09 0.84 12.41
CA ASP A 395 13.47 1.62 13.57
C ASP A 395 14.91 1.23 13.96
N PRO A 396 15.92 2.10 13.71
CA PRO A 396 17.30 1.81 14.07
C PRO A 396 17.49 1.69 15.58
N TYR A 397 16.53 2.16 16.38
CA TYR A 397 16.51 2.13 17.83
C TYR A 397 15.72 0.94 18.42
N ALA A 398 15.19 0.04 17.57
CA ALA A 398 14.34 -1.08 18.01
C ALA A 398 15.01 -2.02 19.02
N ASN A 399 16.34 -2.15 18.97
CA ASN A 399 17.13 -3.01 19.87
C ASN A 399 17.45 -2.33 21.23
N GLY A 400 17.02 -1.10 21.44
CA GLY A 400 17.29 -0.30 22.64
C GLY A 400 16.06 0.13 23.43
N LYS A 401 14.83 -0.23 23.01
CA LYS A 401 13.55 0.24 23.58
C LYS A 401 13.63 0.57 25.07
N ALA A 402 13.88 1.84 25.39
CA ALA A 402 13.44 2.37 26.66
C ALA A 402 11.91 2.23 26.63
N LYS A 403 11.34 1.47 27.56
CA LYS A 403 9.88 1.44 27.71
C LYS A 403 9.43 2.89 27.93
N MET A 404 8.69 3.45 26.98
CA MET A 404 8.07 4.75 27.19
C MET A 404 6.97 4.58 28.23
N SER A 405 7.06 5.33 29.32
CA SER A 405 6.01 5.43 30.34
C SER A 405 5.22 6.70 30.09
N TYR A 406 3.91 6.55 29.95
CA TYR A 406 2.95 7.63 29.84
C TYR A 406 2.36 7.93 31.22
N VAL A 407 2.21 9.20 31.53
CA VAL A 407 1.63 9.68 32.78
C VAL A 407 0.46 10.61 32.49
N VAL A 408 -0.62 10.45 33.24
CA VAL A 408 -1.76 11.36 33.18
C VAL A 408 -1.57 12.44 34.22
N ILE A 409 -1.39 13.68 33.79
CA ILE A 409 -1.08 14.82 34.66
C ILE A 409 -2.36 15.64 34.87
N ILE A 410 -2.79 15.75 36.12
CA ILE A 410 -3.98 16.54 36.52
C ILE A 410 -3.61 17.94 37.02
N GLY A 411 -2.32 18.21 37.19
CA GLY A 411 -1.82 19.51 37.58
C GLY A 411 -0.30 19.59 37.57
N LYS A 412 0.24 20.76 37.26
CA LYS A 412 1.65 21.10 37.47
C LYS A 412 1.82 22.42 38.21
N GLU A 413 2.80 22.49 39.09
CA GLU A 413 3.16 23.71 39.79
C GLU A 413 4.66 23.92 39.81
N GLN A 414 5.12 25.17 39.86
CA GLN A 414 6.52 25.42 40.20
C GLN A 414 6.78 25.03 41.66
N LYS A 415 7.97 24.51 41.92
CA LYS A 415 8.43 23.99 43.21
C LYS A 415 8.11 24.92 44.40
N ASP A 416 8.08 26.23 44.18
CA ASP A 416 7.86 27.27 45.20
C ASP A 416 6.45 27.89 45.25
N VAL A 417 5.48 27.40 44.46
CA VAL A 417 4.10 27.92 44.45
C VAL A 417 3.26 27.33 45.61
N SER A 418 2.32 28.13 46.14
CA SER A 418 1.52 27.85 47.33
C SER A 418 0.12 27.28 47.03
N ALA A 419 -0.29 26.33 47.87
CA ALA A 419 -1.65 25.77 48.05
C ALA A 419 -2.39 25.36 46.78
N ASN A 420 -2.58 24.06 46.60
CA ASN A 420 -3.45 23.50 45.56
C ASN A 420 -4.65 22.78 46.19
N GLU A 421 -5.66 22.53 45.35
CA GLU A 421 -6.86 21.75 45.72
C GLU A 421 -6.62 20.24 45.49
N LEU A 422 -5.41 19.86 45.08
CA LEU A 422 -5.09 18.50 44.64
C LEU A 422 -4.95 17.51 45.81
N HIS A 423 -5.06 17.97 47.07
CA HIS A 423 -5.11 17.07 48.24
C HIS A 423 -6.38 16.24 48.28
N GLU A 424 -7.42 16.65 47.56
CA GLU A 424 -8.69 15.94 47.43
C GLU A 424 -8.52 14.63 46.63
N TYR A 425 -7.49 14.55 45.78
CA TYR A 425 -7.17 13.34 45.00
C TYR A 425 -6.34 12.29 45.75
N LEU A 426 -5.95 12.53 47.01
CA LEU A 426 -5.22 11.54 47.82
C LEU A 426 -6.00 10.24 48.08
N GLY A 427 -7.33 10.27 47.88
CA GLY A 427 -8.21 9.10 47.97
C GLY A 427 -8.19 8.18 46.74
N TYR A 428 -7.53 8.58 45.66
CA TYR A 428 -7.29 7.73 44.49
C TYR A 428 -6.02 6.90 44.71
N ASN A 429 -6.07 5.62 44.34
CA ASN A 429 -4.94 4.70 44.58
C ASN A 429 -3.67 5.14 43.82
N ASP A 430 -3.84 5.58 42.57
CA ASP A 430 -2.73 5.88 41.66
C ASP A 430 -2.27 7.34 41.69
N PHE A 431 -2.78 8.14 42.63
CA PHE A 431 -2.36 9.52 42.78
C PHE A 431 -0.95 9.59 43.39
N LYS A 432 -0.05 10.26 42.67
CA LYS A 432 1.32 10.55 43.11
C LYS A 432 1.73 11.98 42.72
N SER A 433 2.82 12.44 43.30
CA SER A 433 3.44 13.72 42.92
C SER A 433 4.92 13.52 42.70
N GLU A 434 5.44 13.99 41.59
CA GLU A 434 6.85 13.84 41.24
C GLU A 434 7.46 15.21 40.95
N THR A 435 8.68 15.44 41.45
CA THR A 435 9.39 16.70 41.21
C THR A 435 10.46 16.45 40.16
N ARG A 436 10.35 17.12 39.01
CA ARG A 436 11.39 17.11 37.97
C ARG A 436 11.83 18.54 37.67
N GLY A 437 13.14 18.80 37.83
CA GLY A 437 13.70 20.14 37.78
C GLY A 437 13.04 21.09 38.79
N ASP A 438 12.43 22.16 38.26
CA ASP A 438 11.72 23.19 39.04
C ASP A 438 10.20 23.01 39.05
N THR A 439 9.68 21.90 38.49
CA THR A 439 8.24 21.63 38.38
C THR A 439 7.85 20.41 39.21
N VAL A 440 6.74 20.52 39.93
CA VAL A 440 6.08 19.40 40.62
C VAL A 440 4.87 19.00 39.79
N TYR A 441 4.87 17.75 39.33
CA TYR A 441 3.81 17.15 38.54
C TYR A 441 2.92 16.30 39.44
N TYR A 442 1.62 16.50 39.34
CA TYR A 442 0.60 15.71 40.02
C TYR A 442 0.03 14.70 39.04
N ILE A 443 0.36 13.44 39.27
CA ILE A 443 0.12 12.34 38.33
C ILE A 443 -0.98 11.45 38.89
N LEU A 444 -1.92 11.07 38.03
CA LEU A 444 -3.04 10.21 38.35
C LEU A 444 -3.06 9.03 37.36
N GLY A 445 -2.16 8.08 37.60
CA GLY A 445 -1.95 6.91 36.74
C GLY A 445 -0.68 6.99 35.90
N GLU A 446 -0.03 5.83 35.77
CA GLU A 446 1.13 5.58 34.92
C GLU A 446 0.85 4.36 34.04
N TYR A 447 1.16 4.47 32.76
CA TYR A 447 0.79 3.48 31.76
C TYR A 447 1.97 3.19 30.84
N GLU A 448 2.10 1.94 30.37
CA GLU A 448 3.15 1.56 29.41
C GLU A 448 2.76 1.84 27.95
N LYS A 449 1.49 2.18 27.71
CA LYS A 449 0.89 2.38 26.39
C LYS A 449 0.12 3.68 26.35
N ILE A 450 0.20 4.38 25.23
CA ILE A 450 -0.55 5.61 25.03
C ILE A 450 -2.07 5.34 25.04
N GLU A 451 -2.50 4.19 24.49
CA GLU A 451 -3.92 3.82 24.39
C GLU A 451 -4.54 3.69 25.78
N ASP A 452 -3.77 3.12 26.73
CA ASP A 452 -4.14 2.99 28.14
C ASP A 452 -4.23 4.36 28.82
N ALA A 453 -3.26 5.24 28.58
CA ALA A 453 -3.23 6.58 29.16
C ALA A 453 -4.38 7.47 28.64
N VAL A 454 -4.70 7.38 27.35
CA VAL A 454 -5.79 8.15 26.72
C VAL A 454 -7.15 7.64 27.20
N ALA A 455 -7.36 6.32 27.21
CA ALA A 455 -8.59 5.73 27.74
C ALA A 455 -8.79 6.11 29.22
N ALA A 456 -7.72 6.04 30.02
CA ALA A 456 -7.77 6.45 31.41
C ALA A 456 -8.07 7.93 31.58
N SER A 457 -7.43 8.79 30.78
CA SER A 457 -7.71 10.22 30.77
C SER A 457 -9.18 10.53 30.47
N LYS A 458 -9.82 9.81 29.54
CA LYS A 458 -11.25 10.00 29.24
C LYS A 458 -12.16 9.56 30.36
N GLU A 459 -11.90 8.40 30.98
CA GLU A 459 -12.71 7.98 32.12
C GLU A 459 -12.59 8.96 33.30
N LEU A 460 -11.40 9.50 33.56
CA LEU A 460 -11.19 10.53 34.58
C LEU A 460 -12.00 11.80 34.25
N GLN A 461 -11.98 12.26 33.00
CA GLN A 461 -12.78 13.40 32.53
C GLN A 461 -14.29 13.15 32.66
N ASP A 462 -14.77 11.96 32.32
CA ASP A 462 -16.18 11.56 32.47
C ASP A 462 -16.63 11.52 33.94
N ARG A 463 -15.70 11.26 34.86
CA ARG A 463 -15.90 11.33 36.31
C ARG A 463 -15.79 12.75 36.87
N GLY A 464 -15.57 13.74 36.02
CA GLY A 464 -15.51 15.17 36.37
C GLY A 464 -14.15 15.63 36.89
N ILE A 465 -13.08 14.88 36.62
CA ILE A 465 -11.70 15.24 36.97
C ILE A 465 -11.08 15.98 35.79
N ASP A 466 -10.56 17.18 36.04
CA ASP A 466 -9.86 17.95 35.02
C ASP A 466 -8.45 17.37 34.81
N VAL A 467 -8.18 16.90 33.59
CA VAL A 467 -6.87 16.38 33.20
C VAL A 467 -6.15 17.46 32.43
N GLU A 468 -4.97 17.87 32.90
CA GLU A 468 -4.19 18.95 32.31
C GLU A 468 -3.55 18.51 30.98
N LEU A 469 -2.85 17.37 30.99
CA LEU A 469 -2.20 16.80 29.80
C LEU A 469 -1.76 15.34 30.04
N ILE A 470 -1.51 14.63 28.95
CA ILE A 470 -0.79 13.35 28.94
C ILE A 470 0.66 13.65 28.58
N ALA A 471 1.61 13.04 29.28
CA ALA A 471 3.03 13.20 28.99
C ALA A 471 3.76 11.87 29.01
N ARG A 472 4.93 11.82 28.36
CA ARG A 472 5.84 10.67 28.38
C ARG A 472 7.16 11.00 29.08
N ASP A 473 7.85 9.96 29.51
CA ASP A 473 9.25 10.05 29.92
C ASP A 473 10.17 10.40 28.73
N GLY A 474 11.11 11.30 28.98
CA GLY A 474 12.21 11.62 28.06
C GLY A 474 13.55 11.06 28.54
N SER A 475 14.56 11.16 27.68
CA SER A 475 15.97 10.88 27.94
C SER A 475 16.51 11.71 29.11
N GLN A 476 16.16 12.99 29.13
CA GLN A 476 16.43 13.89 30.25
C GLN A 476 15.31 13.76 31.30
N LYS A 477 15.64 13.18 32.47
CA LYS A 477 14.69 12.95 33.60
C LYS A 477 14.24 14.23 34.33
N ASP A 478 14.53 15.38 33.74
CA ASP A 478 14.39 16.72 34.28
C ASP A 478 13.00 17.29 34.05
N LYS A 479 12.30 16.78 33.03
CA LYS A 479 10.94 17.19 32.64
C LYS A 479 10.16 15.99 32.10
N TYR A 480 8.85 16.15 32.02
CA TYR A 480 7.98 15.27 31.23
C TYR A 480 7.74 15.92 29.87
N ILE A 481 7.68 15.11 28.81
CA ILE A 481 7.44 15.60 27.45
C ILE A 481 5.95 15.48 27.16
N PRO A 482 5.24 16.60 26.93
CA PRO A 482 3.81 16.55 26.65
C PRO A 482 3.56 15.81 25.33
N VAL A 483 2.55 14.93 25.34
CA VAL A 483 2.05 14.32 24.11
C VAL A 483 1.20 15.35 23.38
N ASP A 484 1.38 15.48 22.06
CA ASP A 484 0.57 16.41 21.27
C ASP A 484 -0.92 16.07 21.39
N LYS A 485 -1.75 17.11 21.44
CA LYS A 485 -3.20 16.96 21.53
C LYS A 485 -3.78 16.22 20.32
N GLU A 486 -3.24 16.46 19.13
CA GLU A 486 -3.67 15.77 17.90
C GLU A 486 -3.44 14.26 17.98
N VAL A 487 -2.31 13.84 18.58
CA VAL A 487 -2.02 12.43 18.86
C VAL A 487 -3.04 11.86 19.87
N VAL A 488 -3.34 12.59 20.93
CA VAL A 488 -4.34 12.16 21.94
C VAL A 488 -5.72 11.98 21.31
N ASP A 489 -6.16 12.92 20.47
CA ASP A 489 -7.46 12.87 19.80
C ASP A 489 -7.51 11.71 18.78
N LYS A 490 -6.42 11.46 18.03
CA LYS A 490 -6.27 10.31 17.11
C LYS A 490 -6.40 8.98 17.85
N VAL A 491 -5.67 8.81 18.95
CA VAL A 491 -5.69 7.59 19.76
C VAL A 491 -7.07 7.37 20.39
N ASP A 492 -7.74 8.44 20.86
CA ASP A 492 -9.10 8.35 21.41
C ASP A 492 -10.09 7.85 20.36
N GLN A 493 -10.06 8.40 19.14
CA GLN A 493 -10.90 7.94 18.05
C GLN A 493 -10.66 6.46 17.71
N ALA A 494 -9.39 6.06 17.59
CA ALA A 494 -9.04 4.68 17.31
C ALA A 494 -9.48 3.71 18.43
N ASN A 495 -9.37 4.13 19.70
CA ASN A 495 -9.87 3.35 20.84
C ASN A 495 -11.39 3.13 20.74
N LEU A 496 -12.15 4.17 20.41
CA LEU A 496 -13.61 4.11 20.26
C LEU A 496 -14.04 3.18 19.11
N GLU A 497 -13.40 3.28 17.95
CA GLU A 497 -13.73 2.47 16.77
C GLU A 497 -13.46 0.98 17.01
N ASN A 498 -12.42 0.66 17.77
CA ASN A 498 -12.02 -0.71 18.07
C ASN A 498 -12.72 -1.31 19.31
N GLY A 499 -13.50 -0.51 20.05
CA GLY A 499 -14.05 -0.93 21.34
C GLY A 499 -12.97 -1.29 22.35
N TYR A 500 -11.86 -0.54 22.35
CA TYR A 500 -10.77 -0.74 23.30
C TYR A 500 -11.25 -0.42 24.72
N GLU A 501 -11.24 -1.42 25.60
CA GLU A 501 -11.46 -1.20 27.03
C GLU A 501 -10.10 -0.96 27.68
N GLY A 502 -9.87 0.27 28.14
CA GLY A 502 -8.66 0.65 28.86
C GLY A 502 -8.51 -0.09 30.20
N PRO A 503 -7.35 0.04 30.85
CA PRO A 503 -7.14 -0.51 32.18
C PRO A 503 -8.13 0.08 33.18
N GLU A 504 -8.40 -0.66 34.26
CA GLU A 504 -9.24 -0.17 35.35
C GLU A 504 -8.61 1.12 35.92
N VAL A 505 -9.27 2.25 35.65
CA VAL A 505 -8.77 3.59 35.99
C VAL A 505 -8.87 3.79 37.48
N ALA A 506 -7.92 4.54 38.05
CA ALA A 506 -7.83 4.92 39.46
C ALA A 506 -9.20 4.88 40.16
N THR A 507 -9.50 3.76 40.82
CA THR A 507 -10.82 3.57 41.40
C THR A 507 -10.94 4.46 42.62
N GLU A 508 -12.11 5.09 42.78
CA GLU A 508 -12.49 5.57 44.10
C GLU A 508 -12.70 4.33 44.97
N THR A 509 -11.64 3.88 45.61
CA THR A 509 -11.75 2.76 46.54
C THR A 509 -12.73 3.15 47.64
N GLU A 510 -13.59 2.20 48.04
CA GLU A 510 -14.45 2.42 49.23
C GLU A 510 -13.59 2.78 50.45
N GLN A 511 -12.35 2.29 50.49
CA GLN A 511 -11.37 2.54 51.55
C GLN A 511 -9.93 2.52 50.98
N LEU A 512 -9.16 3.57 51.24
CA LEU A 512 -7.73 3.66 50.91
C LEU A 512 -6.92 4.02 52.16
N PHE A 513 -5.74 3.43 52.32
CA PHE A 513 -4.80 3.72 53.40
C PHE A 513 -3.47 4.22 52.83
N ARG A 514 -2.95 5.31 53.38
CA ARG A 514 -1.63 5.86 53.06
C ARG A 514 -0.81 6.09 54.33
N VAL A 515 0.51 6.14 54.24
CA VAL A 515 1.38 6.43 55.40
C VAL A 515 1.88 7.87 55.32
N GLN A 516 1.45 8.72 56.24
CA GLN A 516 1.95 10.09 56.34
C GLN A 516 3.31 10.09 57.06
N LEU A 517 4.36 10.59 56.39
CA LEU A 517 5.73 10.69 56.90
C LEU A 517 5.95 11.94 57.76
N GLY A 518 5.35 13.05 57.35
CA GLY A 518 5.54 14.35 58.00
C GLY A 518 4.66 15.44 57.40
N ALA A 519 4.60 16.58 58.11
CA ALA A 519 3.90 17.78 57.68
C ALA A 519 4.74 19.00 58.06
N PHE A 520 5.05 19.86 57.08
CA PHE A 520 5.97 20.98 57.25
C PHE A 520 5.38 22.27 56.66
N LYS A 521 5.56 23.40 57.35
CA LYS A 521 5.13 24.72 56.86
C LYS A 521 5.96 25.24 55.69
N LYS A 522 7.18 24.72 55.53
CA LYS A 522 8.07 25.06 54.42
C LYS A 522 8.37 23.76 53.69
N LYS A 523 8.25 23.77 52.36
CA LYS A 523 8.63 22.63 51.51
C LYS A 523 10.07 22.21 51.84
N VAL A 524 10.25 20.90 52.00
CA VAL A 524 11.53 20.26 52.32
C VAL A 524 12.01 19.47 51.11
N ASP A 525 13.32 19.36 50.99
CA ASP A 525 13.96 18.59 49.93
C ASP A 525 13.75 17.09 50.17
N LYS A 526 12.94 16.44 49.31
CA LYS A 526 12.54 15.04 49.44
C LYS A 526 13.73 14.09 49.38
N GLU A 527 14.67 14.33 48.46
CA GLU A 527 15.82 13.45 48.25
C GLU A 527 16.75 13.45 49.47
N LYS A 528 16.85 14.61 50.14
CA LYS A 528 17.64 14.73 51.37
C LYS A 528 16.95 14.17 52.59
N LEU A 529 15.64 14.39 52.71
CA LEU A 529 14.88 14.06 53.93
C LEU A 529 14.32 12.63 53.91
N PHE A 530 13.98 12.10 52.75
CA PHE A 530 13.37 10.78 52.53
C PHE A 530 14.14 9.96 51.48
N PRO A 531 15.45 9.71 51.66
CA PRO A 531 16.25 9.03 50.66
C PRO A 531 15.74 7.61 50.39
N GLY A 532 15.43 7.31 49.13
CA GLY A 532 15.03 5.98 48.67
C GLY A 532 13.58 5.59 49.03
N ILE A 533 12.75 6.54 49.47
CA ILE A 533 11.31 6.33 49.69
C ILE A 533 10.57 7.06 48.57
N ASP A 534 9.57 6.41 47.99
CA ASP A 534 8.64 7.06 47.08
C ASP A 534 7.66 7.94 47.88
N VAL A 535 7.67 9.25 47.62
CA VAL A 535 6.99 10.25 48.44
C VAL A 535 6.05 11.13 47.61
N THR A 536 4.77 11.00 47.90
CA THR A 536 3.73 11.93 47.46
C THR A 536 3.70 13.15 48.38
N GLU A 537 3.98 14.34 47.85
CA GLU A 537 3.79 15.62 48.53
C GLU A 537 2.52 16.30 48.07
N VAL A 538 1.80 16.91 49.01
CA VAL A 538 0.68 17.78 48.68
C VAL A 538 0.66 18.99 49.60
N THR A 539 0.40 20.16 49.03
CA THR A 539 0.29 21.42 49.78
C THR A 539 -1.16 21.85 49.81
N ALA A 540 -1.80 21.67 50.96
CA ALA A 540 -3.19 22.05 51.15
C ALA A 540 -3.39 23.56 51.34
N LYS A 541 -4.65 24.01 51.34
CA LYS A 541 -5.09 25.41 51.58
C LYS A 541 -4.59 26.01 52.90
N ASP A 542 -4.21 25.17 53.86
CA ASP A 542 -3.63 25.61 55.14
C ASP A 542 -2.15 26.03 55.05
N GLY A 543 -1.53 25.91 53.86
CA GLY A 543 -0.13 26.23 53.62
C GLY A 543 0.85 25.24 54.25
N ILE A 544 0.38 24.05 54.64
CA ILE A 544 1.22 22.98 55.17
C ILE A 544 1.39 21.90 54.10
N THR A 545 2.63 21.66 53.72
CA THR A 545 2.99 20.56 52.83
C THR A 545 3.08 19.26 53.63
N ARG A 546 2.30 18.27 53.22
CA ARG A 546 2.23 16.94 53.82
C ARG A 546 2.89 15.94 52.89
N TYR A 547 3.64 15.02 53.47
CA TYR A 547 4.39 13.99 52.74
C TYR A 547 3.83 12.62 53.11
N TYR A 548 3.46 11.85 52.09
CA TYR A 548 2.86 10.53 52.19
C TYR A 548 3.70 9.50 51.42
N THR A 549 3.58 8.24 51.78
CA THR A 549 4.20 7.13 51.06
C THR A 549 3.26 5.92 51.08
N GLY A 550 3.30 5.15 50.00
CA GLY A 550 2.46 3.98 49.76
C GLY A 550 0.97 4.31 49.60
N SER A 551 0.28 3.40 48.95
CA SER A 551 -1.16 3.41 48.76
C SER A 551 -1.66 1.97 48.85
N PHE A 552 -2.62 1.70 49.73
CA PHE A 552 -3.05 0.34 50.09
C PHE A 552 -4.55 0.25 50.31
N ASP A 553 -5.17 -0.84 49.84
CA ASP A 553 -6.60 -1.10 50.06
C ASP A 553 -6.91 -1.63 51.47
N ASN A 554 -5.89 -2.10 52.20
CA ASN A 554 -6.02 -2.66 53.54
C ASN A 554 -5.08 -1.98 54.55
N PHE A 555 -5.51 -2.00 55.81
CA PHE A 555 -4.80 -1.35 56.90
C PHE A 555 -3.52 -2.11 57.28
N GLU A 556 -3.54 -3.44 57.21
CA GLU A 556 -2.43 -4.30 57.59
C GLU A 556 -1.15 -4.00 56.79
N ASP A 557 -1.28 -3.84 55.47
CA ASP A 557 -0.16 -3.55 54.56
C ASP A 557 0.38 -2.13 54.79
N ALA A 558 -0.52 -1.16 54.97
CA ALA A 558 -0.13 0.20 55.35
C ALA A 558 0.61 0.23 56.70
N GLU A 559 0.19 -0.60 57.65
CA GLU A 559 0.83 -0.71 58.97
C GLU A 559 2.19 -1.40 58.90
N VAL A 560 2.39 -2.35 57.98
CA VAL A 560 3.70 -2.94 57.67
C VAL A 560 4.64 -1.86 57.15
N LEU A 561 4.22 -1.07 56.14
CA LEU A 561 5.04 0.03 55.61
C LEU A 561 5.35 1.07 56.69
N ARG A 562 4.36 1.44 57.50
CA ARG A 562 4.55 2.39 58.61
C ARG A 562 5.60 1.90 59.60
N LYS A 563 5.62 0.61 59.95
CA LYS A 563 6.63 0.03 60.85
C LYS A 563 8.03 0.08 60.24
N ASP A 564 8.15 -0.22 58.95
CA ASP A 564 9.43 -0.16 58.24
C ASP A 564 9.98 1.26 58.22
N VAL A 565 9.17 2.22 57.77
CA VAL A 565 9.46 3.66 57.76
C VAL A 565 9.85 4.17 59.15
N LYS A 566 9.18 3.72 60.22
CA LYS A 566 9.59 4.05 61.60
C LYS A 566 10.94 3.47 61.97
N GLY A 567 11.25 2.26 61.52
CA GLY A 567 12.55 1.62 61.67
C GLY A 567 13.68 2.39 60.99
N GLN A 568 13.38 3.05 59.87
CA GLN A 568 14.31 3.91 59.14
C GLN A 568 14.54 5.29 59.80
N GLY A 569 13.78 5.65 60.84
CA GLY A 569 13.99 6.85 61.64
C GLY A 569 12.83 7.85 61.64
N TYR A 570 11.80 7.65 60.83
CA TYR A 570 10.62 8.53 60.73
C TYR A 570 9.61 8.23 61.84
N LYS A 571 9.98 8.49 63.09
CA LYS A 571 9.22 8.11 64.30
C LYS A 571 7.79 8.67 64.34
N SER A 572 7.56 9.79 63.67
CA SER A 572 6.27 10.48 63.61
C SER A 572 5.33 9.93 62.53
N ALA A 573 5.73 8.91 61.76
CA ALA A 573 4.88 8.37 60.70
C ALA A 573 3.59 7.72 61.25
N PHE A 574 2.47 7.89 60.56
CA PHE A 574 1.19 7.27 60.92
C PHE A 574 0.34 6.96 59.70
N VAL A 575 -0.55 5.96 59.82
CA VAL A 575 -1.48 5.59 58.75
C VAL A 575 -2.64 6.58 58.75
N VAL A 576 -3.05 7.01 57.56
CA VAL A 576 -4.24 7.82 57.30
C VAL A 576 -5.19 7.03 56.40
N ALA A 577 -6.50 7.23 56.58
CA ALA A 577 -7.53 6.55 55.79
C ALA A 577 -8.38 7.54 55.00
N TYR A 578 -8.81 7.09 53.82
CA TYR A 578 -9.69 7.79 52.90
C TYR A 578 -10.86 6.87 52.52
N LYS A 579 -12.03 7.46 52.29
CA LYS A 579 -13.23 6.77 51.78
C LYS A 579 -13.77 7.61 50.62
N GLY A 580 -13.59 7.13 49.40
CA GLY A 580 -13.62 7.99 48.22
C GLY A 580 -12.61 9.14 48.37
N GLN A 581 -13.02 10.36 48.01
CA GLN A 581 -12.16 11.57 48.09
C GLN A 581 -12.02 12.16 49.50
N LYS A 582 -12.79 11.65 50.48
CA LYS A 582 -12.84 12.24 51.83
C LYS A 582 -11.93 11.47 52.79
N ARG A 583 -11.12 12.22 53.53
CA ARG A 583 -10.35 11.69 54.66
C ARG A 583 -11.31 11.25 55.77
N VAL A 584 -11.13 10.04 56.29
CA VAL A 584 -11.94 9.46 57.37
C VAL A 584 -11.04 8.97 58.49
N THR A 585 -11.61 8.74 59.68
CA THR A 585 -10.83 8.19 60.80
C THR A 585 -10.57 6.70 60.57
N LEU A 586 -9.49 6.15 61.13
CA LEU A 586 -9.21 4.70 61.02
C LEU A 586 -10.41 3.84 61.47
N LYS A 587 -11.15 4.31 62.48
CA LYS A 587 -12.35 3.63 62.98
C LYS A 587 -13.53 3.73 62.00
N ASP A 588 -13.74 4.88 61.37
CA ASP A 588 -14.76 5.06 60.33
C ASP A 588 -14.40 4.27 59.04
N ALA A 589 -13.12 4.02 58.82
CA ALA A 589 -12.59 3.12 57.79
C ALA A 589 -12.67 1.63 58.18
N GLY A 590 -13.31 1.27 59.29
CA GLY A 590 -13.55 -0.14 59.64
C GLY A 590 -12.38 -0.89 60.26
N VAL A 591 -11.29 -0.21 60.64
CA VAL A 591 -10.15 -0.84 61.32
C VAL A 591 -10.59 -1.37 62.70
N GLU A 592 -10.30 -2.65 62.96
CA GLU A 592 -10.67 -3.26 64.23
C GLU A 592 -9.95 -2.60 65.42
N THR A 593 -10.64 -2.51 66.56
CA THR A 593 -10.09 -1.83 67.76
C THR A 593 -8.80 -2.46 68.28
N LYS A 594 -8.54 -3.73 67.96
CA LYS A 594 -7.31 -4.45 68.32
C LYS A 594 -6.09 -4.01 67.49
N ASP A 595 -6.32 -3.47 66.29
CA ASP A 595 -5.29 -3.10 65.32
C ASP A 595 -4.98 -1.59 65.33
N LEU A 596 -5.80 -0.80 66.04
CA LEU A 596 -5.57 0.62 66.25
C LEU A 596 -4.27 0.89 67.05
N PRO A 597 -3.59 2.04 66.79
CA PRO A 597 -2.40 2.43 67.53
C PRO A 597 -2.63 2.51 69.05
N TYR A 598 -1.60 2.21 69.85
CA TYR A 598 -1.66 2.37 71.31
C TYR A 598 -1.93 3.84 71.68
N ASN A 599 -2.96 4.07 72.52
CA ASN A 599 -3.51 5.40 72.86
C ASN A 599 -4.19 6.14 71.68
N TYR A 600 -4.75 5.43 70.71
CA TYR A 600 -5.58 6.01 69.66
C TYR A 600 -6.72 6.87 70.24
N ASN A 601 -6.87 8.08 69.72
CA ASN A 601 -7.94 9.01 70.07
C ASN A 601 -8.50 9.61 68.77
N GLU A 602 -9.79 9.35 68.54
CA GLU A 602 -10.51 9.74 67.32
C GLU A 602 -10.58 11.27 67.15
N ASP A 603 -10.75 12.02 68.24
CA ASP A 603 -10.82 13.49 68.21
C ASP A 603 -9.46 14.10 67.83
N ASN A 604 -8.36 13.52 68.30
CA ASN A 604 -7.02 13.94 67.92
C ASN A 604 -6.72 13.66 66.45
N GLU A 605 -7.22 12.55 65.90
CA GLU A 605 -7.08 12.23 64.48
C GLU A 605 -7.89 13.22 63.63
N ARG A 606 -9.14 13.53 64.01
CA ARG A 606 -9.97 14.52 63.32
C ARG A 606 -9.34 15.91 63.26
N GLN A 607 -8.52 16.29 64.25
CA GLN A 607 -7.74 17.54 64.22
C GLN A 607 -6.62 17.55 63.16
N THR A 608 -6.23 16.40 62.62
CA THR A 608 -5.20 16.32 61.56
C THR A 608 -5.77 16.54 60.15
N PHE A 609 -7.10 16.59 60.00
CA PHE A 609 -7.75 16.71 58.71
C PHE A 609 -7.59 18.13 58.18
N VAL A 610 -7.34 18.24 56.88
CA VAL A 610 -7.29 19.53 56.18
C VAL A 610 -8.70 20.14 56.16
N ASP A 611 -9.66 19.33 55.71
CA ASP A 611 -11.07 19.69 55.68
C ASP A 611 -11.78 19.01 56.87
N PRO A 612 -12.41 19.78 57.77
CA PRO A 612 -13.19 19.19 58.85
C PRO A 612 -14.27 18.29 58.26
N PRO A 613 -14.46 17.05 58.77
CA PRO A 613 -15.55 16.23 58.32
C PRO A 613 -16.86 16.98 58.58
N ASP A 614 -17.77 16.97 57.60
CA ASP A 614 -19.13 17.48 57.77
C ASP A 614 -19.67 16.90 59.08
N LYS A 615 -19.93 17.77 60.06
CA LYS A 615 -20.58 17.33 61.30
C LYS A 615 -21.91 16.73 60.88
N ASP A 616 -22.04 15.42 61.13
CA ASP A 616 -23.24 14.60 61.00
C ASP A 616 -24.53 15.44 61.09
N THR A 617 -25.05 15.84 59.94
CA THR A 617 -26.33 16.52 59.81
C THR A 617 -27.33 15.53 59.25
N THR A 618 -27.76 14.59 60.09
CA THR A 618 -29.16 14.15 60.01
C THR A 618 -30.06 15.33 60.35
N THR A 619 -30.25 16.24 59.40
CA THR A 619 -31.36 17.19 59.42
C THR A 619 -31.92 17.28 58.02
N THR A 620 -33.14 16.77 57.89
CA THR A 620 -34.03 16.95 56.75
C THR A 620 -33.92 18.34 56.14
N ASN A 621 -33.63 18.37 54.83
CA ASN A 621 -33.64 19.55 53.97
C ASN A 621 -34.88 20.41 54.20
N THR A 622 -34.67 21.59 54.77
CA THR A 622 -35.37 22.81 54.37
C THR A 622 -34.29 23.87 54.14
N ASN A 623 -33.95 24.09 52.87
CA ASN A 623 -33.08 25.18 52.45
C ASN A 623 -33.69 26.51 52.88
N THR A 624 -33.17 27.09 53.97
CA THR A 624 -33.21 28.52 54.19
C THR A 624 -31.84 29.07 53.86
N PHE A 625 -31.72 29.70 52.70
CA PHE A 625 -30.49 30.36 52.25
C PHE A 625 -30.12 31.46 53.25
N ASP A 626 -28.91 31.40 53.83
CA ASP A 626 -28.43 32.38 54.82
C ASP A 626 -27.98 33.67 54.12
N MET A 627 -28.81 34.71 54.20
CA MET A 627 -28.55 36.03 53.63
C MET A 627 -27.50 36.86 54.37
N SER A 628 -27.04 36.46 55.56
CA SER A 628 -26.14 37.29 56.39
C SER A 628 -24.74 37.48 55.81
N GLY A 629 -24.34 36.65 54.85
CA GLY A 629 -23.03 36.69 54.20
C GLY A 629 -22.99 37.31 52.79
N VAL A 630 -24.12 37.84 52.28
CA VAL A 630 -24.20 38.41 50.93
C VAL A 630 -23.63 39.83 50.93
N LYS A 631 -22.75 40.11 49.98
CA LYS A 631 -22.11 41.42 49.76
C LYS A 631 -22.34 41.85 48.31
N PHE A 632 -22.14 43.13 48.02
CA PHE A 632 -22.46 43.69 46.69
C PHE A 632 -21.23 44.32 46.04
N ARG A 633 -21.10 44.17 44.73
CA ARG A 633 -20.10 44.84 43.89
C ARG A 633 -20.73 45.31 42.59
N VAL A 634 -20.01 46.12 41.83
CA VAL A 634 -20.37 46.50 40.47
C VAL A 634 -19.35 45.90 39.51
N LEU A 635 -19.80 45.10 38.54
CA LEU A 635 -19.01 44.71 37.39
C LEU A 635 -18.84 45.93 36.49
N MET A 636 -17.60 46.38 36.32
CA MET A 636 -17.26 47.61 35.61
C MET A 636 -16.99 47.37 34.12
N THR A 637 -16.26 46.31 33.78
CA THR A 637 -16.03 45.89 32.39
C THR A 637 -15.50 44.44 32.35
N SER A 638 -15.60 43.82 31.18
CA SER A 638 -15.16 42.44 30.91
C SER A 638 -14.50 42.39 29.54
N THR A 639 -13.28 41.87 29.45
CA THR A 639 -12.52 41.81 28.18
C THR A 639 -11.64 40.56 28.09
N THR A 640 -11.54 39.98 26.90
CA THR A 640 -10.61 38.88 26.57
C THR A 640 -9.26 39.39 26.06
N GLY A 641 -9.11 40.71 25.84
CA GLY A 641 -7.87 41.36 25.40
C GLY A 641 -7.43 42.50 26.32
N ASN A 642 -6.34 43.18 25.96
CA ASN A 642 -5.85 44.33 26.73
C ASN A 642 -6.87 45.48 26.69
N LEU A 643 -7.17 46.06 27.86
CA LEU A 643 -7.95 47.30 27.96
C LEU A 643 -7.22 48.45 27.27
N SER A 644 -7.98 49.38 26.70
CA SER A 644 -7.41 50.62 26.17
C SER A 644 -6.82 51.47 27.31
N ASN A 645 -5.85 52.33 26.99
CA ASN A 645 -5.26 53.24 27.98
C ASN A 645 -6.31 54.16 28.63
N GLU A 646 -7.36 54.53 27.90
CA GLU A 646 -8.47 55.35 28.42
C GLU A 646 -9.30 54.58 29.46
N GLU A 647 -9.62 53.31 29.21
CA GLU A 647 -10.34 52.46 30.17
C GLU A 647 -9.51 52.17 31.42
N LEU A 648 -8.20 51.95 31.26
CA LEU A 648 -7.29 51.77 32.39
C LEU A 648 -7.19 53.01 33.28
N ASP A 649 -7.10 54.20 32.68
CA ASP A 649 -7.09 55.46 33.43
C ASP A 649 -8.42 55.68 34.19
N ILE A 650 -9.56 55.31 33.59
CA ILE A 650 -10.86 55.36 34.25
C ILE A 650 -10.90 54.41 35.47
N LEU A 651 -10.49 53.15 35.30
CA LEU A 651 -10.46 52.17 36.37
C LEU A 651 -9.50 52.56 37.50
N TYR A 652 -8.37 53.17 37.16
CA TYR A 652 -7.42 53.70 38.14
C TYR A 652 -8.02 54.85 38.97
N ASN A 653 -8.77 55.75 38.33
CA ASN A 653 -9.43 56.86 39.01
C ASN A 653 -10.58 56.41 39.94
N ILE A 654 -11.29 55.34 39.60
CA ILE A 654 -12.36 54.77 40.43
C ILE A 654 -11.78 54.19 41.74
N GLY A 655 -10.61 53.53 41.65
CA GLY A 655 -9.87 53.01 42.80
C GLY A 655 -10.51 51.79 43.49
N GLY A 656 -9.67 50.87 43.98
CA GLY A 656 -10.14 49.65 44.68
C GLY A 656 -10.76 48.60 43.76
N VAL A 657 -10.35 48.59 42.49
CA VAL A 657 -10.78 47.62 41.47
C VAL A 657 -10.14 46.24 41.73
N LYS A 658 -10.96 45.20 41.77
CA LYS A 658 -10.54 43.79 41.84
C LYS A 658 -10.67 43.16 40.46
N VAL A 659 -9.64 42.43 40.02
CA VAL A 659 -9.64 41.71 38.74
C VAL A 659 -9.80 40.23 39.02
N ASP A 660 -10.68 39.58 38.28
CA ASP A 660 -10.87 38.13 38.29
C ASP A 660 -10.79 37.59 36.86
N LYS A 661 -10.19 36.41 36.68
CA LYS A 661 -10.03 35.80 35.37
C LYS A 661 -10.97 34.60 35.25
N ALA A 662 -11.96 34.71 34.37
CA ALA A 662 -12.87 33.61 34.06
C ALA A 662 -12.15 32.50 33.29
N PHE A 663 -12.72 31.29 33.33
CA PHE A 663 -12.17 30.07 32.74
C PHE A 663 -11.99 30.16 31.20
N ASP A 664 -12.80 30.99 30.53
CA ASP A 664 -12.71 31.27 29.09
C ASP A 664 -11.62 32.31 28.72
N GLY A 665 -10.85 32.78 29.71
CA GLY A 665 -9.80 33.79 29.54
C GLY A 665 -10.28 35.24 29.69
N THR A 666 -11.57 35.49 29.93
CA THR A 666 -12.12 36.83 30.13
C THR A 666 -11.68 37.44 31.46
N LEU A 667 -11.13 38.64 31.44
CA LEU A 667 -10.81 39.44 32.63
C LEU A 667 -12.00 40.30 33.03
N ASN A 668 -12.57 40.04 34.22
CA ASN A 668 -13.66 40.79 34.81
C ASN A 668 -13.13 41.78 35.85
N TYR A 669 -13.53 43.05 35.73
CA TYR A 669 -13.11 44.13 36.61
C TYR A 669 -14.26 44.53 37.53
N TYR A 670 -14.12 44.29 38.83
CA TYR A 670 -15.15 44.58 39.85
C TYR A 670 -14.76 45.75 40.72
N SER A 671 -15.74 46.56 41.11
CA SER A 671 -15.56 47.65 42.08
C SER A 671 -15.29 47.13 43.49
N LYS A 672 -15.06 48.04 44.43
CA LYS A 672 -14.98 47.72 45.86
C LYS A 672 -16.27 47.07 46.37
N GLN A 673 -16.16 46.42 47.52
CA GLN A 673 -17.28 45.73 48.17
C GLN A 673 -18.19 46.71 48.92
N PHE A 674 -19.50 46.47 48.85
CA PHE A 674 -20.56 47.20 49.55
C PHE A 674 -21.38 46.26 50.44
N ASP A 675 -21.92 46.79 51.52
CA ASP A 675 -22.67 46.01 52.51
C ASP A 675 -24.17 45.93 52.16
N THR A 676 -24.68 46.88 51.37
CA THR A 676 -26.08 46.95 50.95
C THR A 676 -26.22 47.14 49.44
N ARG A 677 -27.37 46.73 48.88
CA ARG A 677 -27.65 46.88 47.45
C ARG A 677 -27.80 48.34 47.06
N GLU A 678 -28.41 49.14 47.93
CA GLU A 678 -28.61 50.58 47.72
C GLU A 678 -27.27 51.33 47.59
N GLU A 679 -26.25 50.93 48.35
CA GLU A 679 -24.90 51.50 48.24
C GLU A 679 -24.22 51.14 46.91
N ALA A 680 -24.39 49.89 46.44
CA ALA A 680 -23.84 49.45 45.15
C ALA A 680 -24.55 50.13 43.98
N ASP A 681 -25.87 50.32 44.05
CA ASP A 681 -26.65 51.01 43.02
C ASP A 681 -26.33 52.52 42.99
N ALA A 682 -26.09 53.15 44.14
CA ALA A 682 -25.63 54.54 44.21
C ALA A 682 -24.21 54.70 43.64
N ALA A 683 -23.31 53.74 43.90
CA ALA A 683 -21.98 53.72 43.32
C ALA A 683 -22.01 53.49 41.80
N LEU A 684 -22.93 52.65 41.31
CA LEU A 684 -23.13 52.44 39.88
C LEU A 684 -23.55 53.74 39.17
N GLU A 685 -24.44 54.54 39.75
CA GLU A 685 -24.81 55.85 39.20
C GLU A 685 -23.62 56.83 39.18
N ASP A 686 -22.75 56.80 40.18
CA ASP A 686 -21.50 57.58 40.19
C ASP A 686 -20.53 57.09 39.09
N TYR A 687 -20.33 55.78 38.97
CA TYR A 687 -19.45 55.17 37.97
C TYR A 687 -19.89 55.43 36.53
N LYS A 688 -21.21 55.50 36.26
CA LYS A 688 -21.73 55.87 34.94
C LYS A 688 -21.26 57.25 34.47
N THR A 689 -20.91 58.17 35.38
CA THR A 689 -20.37 59.48 35.00
C THR A 689 -18.96 59.43 34.42
N TYR A 690 -18.24 58.31 34.62
CA TYR A 690 -16.88 58.09 34.11
C TYR A 690 -16.84 57.45 32.72
N GLY A 691 -17.99 57.09 32.14
CA GLY A 691 -18.11 56.74 30.72
C GLY A 691 -17.86 55.27 30.33
N LEU A 692 -17.82 54.33 31.28
CA LEU A 692 -17.81 52.88 30.94
C LEU A 692 -19.24 52.41 30.60
N GLU A 693 -19.36 51.56 29.58
CA GLU A 693 -20.63 50.95 29.15
C GLU A 693 -20.84 49.58 29.81
N ASN A 694 -22.10 49.13 29.94
CA ASN A 694 -22.48 47.79 30.42
C ASN A 694 -22.14 47.45 31.89
N MET A 695 -22.06 48.45 32.77
CA MET A 695 -21.86 48.19 34.20
C MET A 695 -23.10 47.60 34.87
N THR A 696 -22.91 46.52 35.62
CA THR A 696 -24.01 45.81 36.30
C THR A 696 -23.68 45.49 37.76
N PRO A 697 -24.64 45.64 38.68
CA PRO A 697 -24.44 45.31 40.08
C PRO A 697 -24.62 43.80 40.32
N ILE A 698 -23.65 43.19 41.00
CA ILE A 698 -23.55 41.75 41.22
C ILE A 698 -23.49 41.41 42.71
N TYR A 699 -23.82 40.15 43.03
CA TYR A 699 -23.81 39.60 44.37
C TYR A 699 -22.51 38.83 44.61
N GLU A 700 -21.81 39.10 45.70
CA GLU A 700 -20.66 38.33 46.17
C GLU A 700 -21.09 37.47 47.36
N TYR A 701 -21.02 36.14 47.21
CA TYR A 701 -21.34 35.19 48.28
C TYR A 701 -20.28 34.10 48.34
N LYS A 702 -19.58 33.99 49.49
CA LYS A 702 -18.47 33.03 49.71
C LYS A 702 -17.38 33.04 48.63
N GLY A 703 -17.16 34.17 47.97
CA GLY A 703 -16.14 34.33 46.92
C GLY A 703 -16.65 34.11 45.49
N GLU A 704 -17.89 33.65 45.31
CA GLU A 704 -18.54 33.62 43.99
C GLU A 704 -19.19 34.96 43.65
N TYR A 705 -19.13 35.34 42.37
CA TYR A 705 -19.78 36.51 41.80
C TYR A 705 -21.01 36.08 40.99
N LEU A 706 -22.20 36.45 41.45
CA LEU A 706 -23.47 36.05 40.86
C LEU A 706 -24.19 37.26 40.29
N THR A 707 -24.70 37.13 39.07
CA THR A 707 -25.68 38.06 38.52
C THR A 707 -27.00 37.98 39.29
N GLU A 708 -27.88 38.97 39.09
CA GLU A 708 -29.18 38.97 39.77
C GLU A 708 -30.04 37.75 39.42
N GLU A 709 -29.96 37.25 38.19
CA GLU A 709 -30.70 36.06 37.75
C GLU A 709 -30.15 34.78 38.40
N GLU A 710 -28.82 34.64 38.45
CA GLU A 710 -28.15 33.49 39.09
C GLU A 710 -28.37 33.49 40.60
N PHE A 711 -28.37 34.66 41.23
CA PHE A 711 -28.65 34.78 42.66
C PHE A 711 -30.10 34.38 42.98
N LYS A 712 -31.08 34.83 42.19
CA LYS A 712 -32.50 34.43 42.35
C LYS A 712 -32.69 32.92 42.13
N ALA A 713 -32.02 32.35 41.14
CA ALA A 713 -32.03 30.91 40.87
C ALA A 713 -31.42 30.09 42.04
N LYS A 714 -30.32 30.56 42.65
CA LYS A 714 -29.70 29.88 43.82
C LYS A 714 -30.47 30.07 45.13
N THR A 715 -31.26 31.13 45.25
CA THR A 715 -31.97 31.47 46.51
C THR A 715 -33.47 31.15 46.51
N ASN A 716 -34.05 30.72 45.38
CA ASN A 716 -35.49 30.50 45.20
C ASN A 716 -36.36 31.74 45.58
N GLN A 717 -35.87 32.96 45.27
CA GLN A 717 -36.59 34.22 45.48
C GLN A 717 -36.87 34.98 44.19
#